data_AF-A0A938SB98-F1
#
_entry.id   AF-A0A938SB98-F1
#
_cell.length_a   1.000
_cell.length_b   1.000
_cell.length_c   1.000
_cell.angle_alpha   90.00
_cell.angle_beta   90.00
_cell.angle_gamma   90.00
#
_symmetry.space_group_name_H-M   'P 1'
#
loop_
_entity.id
_entity.type
_entity.pdbx_description
1 polymer ?
#
loop_
_entity_poly.entity_id
_entity_poly.type
_entity_poly.pdbx_seq_one_letter_code
_entity_poly.pdbx_strand_id
1 'polypeptide(L)'
;LAEAGFVLMGEHDQAAEWPEYVRQLYLGKFLCCLGYQGDNNEGIGYWGYGLMFIIDYADMMKHVCGIDLFQHPWLNQTARFPMYSAPPGAWAVSFADTGKPNHGVKGPAVQSQVRDLALRTRDPYALWYSGAAGPVDGLAPKPPVDLPQSIHYRHIGWVIFNTSLVDGREGATFAMRSGPFYAGHQHDDQNGFVIHAYGEKLAIDSGYYDWYGSEHFKKYSSLTRAHNTLLVNGQDQAHMKPGADGRIAAYFDSPAYGYTVGDASDPDVYLGQLKRFDRRVLFIKPGFVVIHDVLESSGEPARYDWLLHTVAPIETDAARQTFSLASGAAALRGRFLAPALSMAVVKGYPVEPVDGYSTRPVPPEKYAHEWTLTATPAKTAVQEDFLTALQIRRLTPAADPEARIEPLAATNALGVRITQGDDVHLVLFRKRDSSGPMECETLASDGQVAAVRLVRQGPKASLKSAFAVGATFVRDPGGPIVSSTVPADWALLVMRDGKLATVNVGKAASVLLSAAAMPRAVLVDGKSVPVRFAPKAPFISINLSEGEHTIAYGEYPEAVTSRPMPKLTIRTERVQGELDGYEQRQPDDCLRYWWGAVAVGKTDRYRLILEGWQHVAPPNVTCDGKPANVKAEGGELAGGLWLTEGSHFLGLSGRGNLAGIRFLHEDRPMSRAEMLPKSFTPAKGSILIEAENAAVEGEVKGKVMEKVAASGGVAHCVWDTLGQWAEWDVGVEREGRYELLVRGASEHDEILRELRLDGRAPQLVRFAATGGWCRTADDWRYFRVLGADGQPVRFHLAAGKHRLRLEHFGGSMNIDLLAWQPVE
;
A
#
# COMPACT_ATOMS: atom_id res chain seq x y z
N LEU A 1 -0.29 36.66 -2.68
CA LEU A 1 -1.16 37.86 -2.62
C LEU A 1 -1.36 38.34 -1.19
N ALA A 2 -1.86 37.51 -0.26
CA ALA A 2 -2.05 37.91 1.14
C ALA A 2 -0.73 38.38 1.80
N GLU A 3 0.34 37.60 1.68
CA GLU A 3 1.67 37.96 2.18
C GLU A 3 2.14 39.33 1.66
N ALA A 4 2.10 39.54 0.33
CA ALA A 4 2.44 40.83 -0.27
C ALA A 4 1.57 41.98 0.27
N GLY A 5 0.28 41.73 0.50
CA GLY A 5 -0.63 42.71 1.08
C GLY A 5 -0.31 43.06 2.52
N PHE A 6 0.11 42.10 3.35
CA PHE A 6 0.60 42.37 4.71
C PHE A 6 1.91 43.16 4.70
N VAL A 7 2.86 42.81 3.82
CA VAL A 7 4.16 43.50 3.72
C VAL A 7 4.00 44.95 3.26
N LEU A 8 3.13 45.21 2.29
CA LEU A 8 2.93 46.55 1.71
C LEU A 8 1.84 47.36 2.42
N MET A 9 1.27 46.84 3.50
CA MET A 9 0.20 47.50 4.23
C MET A 9 0.72 48.82 4.82
N GLY A 10 0.04 49.92 4.47
CA GLY A 10 0.46 51.28 4.85
C GLY A 10 1.47 51.93 3.90
N GLU A 11 2.03 51.19 2.94
CA GLU A 11 2.91 51.73 1.89
C GLU A 11 2.24 51.77 0.50
N HIS A 12 1.22 50.95 0.28
CA HIS A 12 0.43 50.93 -0.96
C HIS A 12 -1.07 50.93 -0.66
N ASP A 13 -1.81 51.87 -1.26
CA ASP A 13 -3.21 52.18 -0.91
C ASP A 13 -4.14 50.96 -0.90
N GLN A 14 -3.97 50.02 -1.84
CA GLN A 14 -4.81 48.83 -1.96
C GLN A 14 -4.30 47.61 -1.17
N ALA A 15 -3.10 47.67 -0.57
CA ALA A 15 -2.47 46.49 0.02
C ALA A 15 -3.28 45.87 1.17
N ALA A 16 -4.05 46.68 1.91
CA ALA A 16 -4.90 46.21 2.99
C ALA A 16 -6.09 45.36 2.52
N GLU A 17 -6.56 45.55 1.28
CA GLU A 17 -7.70 44.79 0.73
C GLU A 17 -7.29 43.38 0.30
N TRP A 18 -6.02 43.20 -0.08
CA TRP A 18 -5.50 41.93 -0.59
C TRP A 18 -5.53 40.76 0.41
N PRO A 19 -5.07 40.90 1.67
CA PRO A 19 -5.16 39.82 2.64
C PRO A 19 -6.61 39.51 3.02
N GLU A 20 -7.49 40.52 3.06
CA GLU A 20 -8.92 40.31 3.30
C GLU A 20 -9.58 39.54 2.17
N TYR A 21 -9.28 39.88 0.91
CA TYR A 21 -9.75 39.14 -0.26
C TYR A 21 -9.31 37.68 -0.23
N VAL A 22 -8.02 37.42 0.05
CA VAL A 22 -7.52 36.04 0.15
C VAL A 22 -8.14 35.29 1.33
N ARG A 23 -8.35 35.96 2.47
CA ARG A 23 -9.03 35.37 3.63
C ARG A 23 -10.45 34.95 3.27
N GLN A 24 -11.21 35.79 2.56
CA GLN A 24 -12.54 35.45 2.07
C GLN A 24 -12.52 34.29 1.09
N LEU A 25 -11.53 34.23 0.18
CA LEU A 25 -11.37 33.10 -0.74
C LEU A 25 -11.05 31.79 -0.01
N TYR A 26 -10.09 31.79 0.90
CA TYR A 26 -9.68 30.57 1.60
C TYR A 26 -10.78 30.04 2.52
N LEU A 27 -11.36 30.91 3.36
CA LEU A 27 -12.38 30.54 4.34
C LEU A 27 -13.77 30.37 3.72
N GLY A 28 -14.13 31.18 2.74
CA GLY A 28 -15.48 31.21 2.18
C GLY A 28 -15.67 30.31 0.96
N LYS A 29 -14.58 29.85 0.32
CA LYS A 29 -14.66 29.07 -0.91
C LYS A 29 -13.74 27.87 -0.90
N PHE A 30 -12.43 28.08 -0.82
CA PHE A 30 -11.46 27.02 -1.06
C PHE A 30 -11.55 25.89 -0.02
N LEU A 31 -11.30 26.15 1.27
CA LEU A 31 -11.30 25.10 2.29
C LEU A 31 -12.66 24.43 2.46
N CYS A 32 -13.76 25.14 2.21
CA CYS A 32 -15.11 24.60 2.26
C CYS A 32 -15.46 23.69 1.08
N CYS A 33 -14.74 23.75 -0.03
CA CYS A 33 -15.01 22.95 -1.24
C CYS A 33 -14.15 21.69 -1.35
N LEU A 34 -13.21 21.44 -0.42
CA LEU A 34 -12.28 20.30 -0.49
C LEU A 34 -12.83 19.00 0.12
N GLY A 35 -14.01 19.05 0.73
CA GLY A 35 -14.67 17.88 1.34
C GLY A 35 -14.64 17.86 2.86
N TYR A 36 -14.93 16.70 3.44
CA TYR A 36 -15.26 16.56 4.87
C TYR A 36 -14.39 15.56 5.62
N GLN A 37 -13.57 14.77 4.92
CA GLN A 37 -12.77 13.67 5.48
C GLN A 37 -11.27 13.87 5.21
N GLY A 38 -10.90 15.06 4.71
CA GLY A 38 -9.53 15.38 4.30
C GLY A 38 -9.24 14.99 2.85
N ASP A 39 -10.29 14.79 2.06
CA ASP A 39 -10.31 14.32 0.68
C ASP A 39 -9.51 15.24 -0.26
N ASN A 40 -8.97 14.70 -1.36
CA ASN A 40 -8.42 15.53 -2.43
C ASN A 40 -8.79 14.93 -3.79
N ASN A 41 -9.54 15.70 -4.59
CA ASN A 41 -10.06 15.27 -5.88
C ASN A 41 -8.98 15.18 -6.97
N GLU A 42 -7.83 15.83 -6.77
CA GLU A 42 -6.71 15.87 -7.73
C GLU A 42 -5.66 14.77 -7.47
N GLY A 43 -5.88 13.91 -6.47
CA GLY A 43 -5.03 12.75 -6.19
C GLY A 43 -3.82 13.06 -5.32
N ILE A 44 -3.04 12.02 -5.02
CA ILE A 44 -1.96 12.09 -4.01
C ILE A 44 -0.80 12.99 -4.43
N GLY A 45 -0.54 13.11 -5.73
CA GLY A 45 0.50 14.00 -6.27
C GLY A 45 0.18 15.46 -5.98
N TYR A 46 -1.03 15.89 -6.34
CA TYR A 46 -1.49 17.27 -6.15
C TYR A 46 -1.90 17.60 -4.72
N TRP A 47 -2.25 16.61 -3.91
CA TRP A 47 -2.36 16.79 -2.46
C TRP A 47 -1.09 17.38 -1.87
N GLY A 48 0.08 16.79 -2.17
CA GLY A 48 1.36 17.25 -1.63
C GLY A 48 1.76 18.62 -2.15
N TYR A 49 1.59 18.85 -3.45
CA TYR A 49 1.91 20.13 -4.09
C TYR A 49 1.03 21.28 -3.56
N GLY A 50 -0.29 21.09 -3.52
CA GLY A 50 -1.22 22.10 -3.05
C GLY A 50 -1.08 22.40 -1.57
N LEU A 51 -0.84 21.37 -0.74
CA LEU A 51 -0.80 21.53 0.71
C LEU A 51 0.35 22.41 1.20
N MET A 52 1.49 22.45 0.49
CA MET A 52 2.61 23.34 0.85
C MET A 52 2.16 24.81 0.96
N PHE A 53 1.42 25.30 -0.04
CA PHE A 53 0.90 26.68 -0.03
C PHE A 53 -0.15 26.92 1.07
N ILE A 54 -0.95 25.90 1.37
CA ILE A 54 -2.00 25.98 2.40
C ILE A 54 -1.37 26.07 3.79
N ILE A 55 -0.32 25.28 4.06
CA ILE A 55 0.39 25.28 5.35
C ILE A 55 1.03 26.65 5.59
N ASP A 56 1.77 27.18 4.62
CA ASP A 56 2.42 28.49 4.73
C ASP A 56 1.39 29.61 4.98
N TYR A 57 0.28 29.59 4.25
CA TYR A 57 -0.81 30.54 4.45
C TYR A 57 -1.45 30.41 5.84
N ALA A 58 -1.69 29.18 6.32
CA ALA A 58 -2.27 28.92 7.63
C ALA A 58 -1.35 29.36 8.78
N ASP A 59 -0.04 29.14 8.68
CA ASP A 59 0.95 29.64 9.65
C ASP A 59 0.96 31.17 9.68
N MET A 60 0.99 31.82 8.51
CA MET A 60 0.92 33.28 8.42
C MET A 60 -0.36 33.82 9.06
N MET A 61 -1.53 33.23 8.75
CA MET A 61 -2.81 33.67 9.33
C MET A 61 -2.85 33.47 10.85
N LYS A 62 -2.25 32.39 11.36
CA LYS A 62 -2.15 32.14 12.80
C LYS A 62 -1.24 33.15 13.48
N HIS A 63 -0.08 33.44 12.90
CA HIS A 63 0.91 34.33 13.50
C HIS A 63 0.53 35.81 13.41
N VAL A 64 0.06 36.27 12.23
CA VAL A 64 -0.23 37.68 11.96
C VAL A 64 -1.63 38.06 12.44
N CYS A 65 -2.63 37.18 12.24
CA CYS A 65 -4.03 37.51 12.50
C CYS A 65 -4.62 36.80 13.72
N GLY A 66 -3.90 35.85 14.34
CA GLY A 66 -4.44 35.01 15.41
C GLY A 66 -5.52 34.02 14.94
N ILE A 67 -5.63 33.76 13.63
CA ILE A 67 -6.63 32.85 13.05
C ILE A 67 -5.99 31.49 12.79
N ASP A 68 -6.32 30.50 13.61
CA ASP A 68 -5.78 29.15 13.47
C ASP A 68 -6.56 28.31 12.45
N LEU A 69 -6.12 28.35 11.18
CA LEU A 69 -6.75 27.57 10.10
C LEU A 69 -6.55 26.05 10.25
N PHE A 70 -5.59 25.57 11.05
CA PHE A 70 -5.37 24.14 11.26
C PHE A 70 -6.52 23.47 12.02
N GLN A 71 -7.39 24.26 12.67
CA GLN A 71 -8.64 23.78 13.28
C GLN A 71 -9.74 23.50 12.25
N HIS A 72 -9.58 23.91 10.99
CA HIS A 72 -10.56 23.65 9.95
C HIS A 72 -10.76 22.13 9.78
N PRO A 73 -12.01 21.62 9.73
CA PRO A 73 -12.29 20.18 9.68
C PRO A 73 -11.58 19.45 8.55
N TRP A 74 -11.44 20.04 7.37
CA TRP A 74 -10.67 19.41 6.30
C TRP A 74 -9.15 19.37 6.59
N LEU A 75 -8.57 20.51 7.00
CA LEU A 75 -7.13 20.65 7.16
C LEU A 75 -6.60 19.82 8.34
N ASN A 76 -7.40 19.69 9.41
CA ASN A 76 -7.03 18.93 10.61
C ASN A 76 -6.82 17.42 10.35
N GLN A 77 -7.37 16.88 9.26
CA GLN A 77 -7.40 15.43 9.00
C GLN A 77 -6.95 15.08 7.57
N THR A 78 -6.59 16.04 6.73
CA THR A 78 -6.18 15.75 5.34
C THR A 78 -4.89 14.92 5.26
N ALA A 79 -4.08 14.85 6.32
CA ALA A 79 -2.99 13.88 6.43
C ALA A 79 -3.46 12.42 6.33
N ARG A 80 -4.75 12.12 6.56
CA ARG A 80 -5.33 10.79 6.36
C ARG A 80 -5.39 10.39 4.88
N PHE A 81 -5.50 11.35 3.97
CA PHE A 81 -5.56 11.07 2.54
C PHE A 81 -4.35 10.26 2.05
N PRO A 82 -3.09 10.70 2.22
CA PRO A 82 -1.94 9.88 1.85
C PRO A 82 -1.83 8.58 2.66
N MET A 83 -2.29 8.53 3.92
CA MET A 83 -2.29 7.29 4.71
C MET A 83 -3.18 6.19 4.11
N TYR A 84 -4.40 6.53 3.66
CA TYR A 84 -5.31 5.57 3.03
C TYR A 84 -4.94 5.28 1.57
N SER A 85 -4.45 6.28 0.85
CA SER A 85 -4.13 6.15 -0.58
C SER A 85 -2.78 5.47 -0.80
N ALA A 86 -1.80 5.62 0.08
CA ALA A 86 -0.48 5.01 -0.03
C ALA A 86 0.05 4.53 1.33
N PRO A 87 -0.53 3.47 1.93
CA PRO A 87 0.02 2.86 3.14
C PRO A 87 1.52 2.52 2.99
N PRO A 88 2.34 2.56 4.06
CA PRO A 88 3.75 2.22 3.97
C PRO A 88 3.98 0.85 3.33
N GLY A 89 4.84 0.78 2.32
CA GLY A 89 5.11 -0.46 1.59
C GLY A 89 4.08 -0.83 0.51
N ALA A 90 2.92 -0.16 0.43
CA ALA A 90 1.96 -0.30 -0.66
C ALA A 90 2.23 0.67 -1.82
N TRP A 91 1.77 0.33 -3.03
CA TRP A 91 1.65 1.29 -4.13
C TRP A 91 0.42 2.17 -3.93
N ALA A 92 0.50 3.41 -4.39
CA ALA A 92 -0.57 4.39 -4.20
C ALA A 92 -1.78 4.10 -5.07
N VAL A 93 -2.98 4.36 -4.54
CA VAL A 93 -4.22 4.55 -5.31
C VAL A 93 -4.02 5.77 -6.21
N SER A 94 -3.66 5.50 -7.46
CA SER A 94 -3.21 6.49 -8.44
C SER A 94 -4.32 7.01 -9.35
N PHE A 95 -5.49 7.29 -8.79
CA PHE A 95 -6.52 8.05 -9.52
C PHE A 95 -6.09 9.51 -9.65
N ALA A 96 -6.54 10.18 -10.72
CA ALA A 96 -6.07 11.51 -11.12
C ALA A 96 -4.55 11.54 -11.42
N ASP A 97 -4.03 12.71 -11.80
CA ASP A 97 -2.61 12.89 -12.07
C ASP A 97 -1.75 12.62 -10.83
N THR A 98 -0.98 11.53 -10.87
CA THR A 98 -0.22 11.05 -9.71
C THR A 98 1.29 11.08 -9.92
N GLY A 99 1.80 10.56 -11.04
CA GLY A 99 3.25 10.40 -11.20
C GLY A 99 3.74 9.97 -12.59
N LYS A 100 5.04 9.70 -12.68
CA LYS A 100 5.76 9.27 -13.90
C LYS A 100 6.41 7.90 -13.69
N PRO A 101 5.74 6.76 -14.01
CA PRO A 101 4.38 6.61 -14.55
C PRO A 101 3.29 6.90 -13.50
N ASN A 102 2.01 6.94 -13.91
CA ASN A 102 0.91 7.36 -13.04
C ASN A 102 0.82 6.51 -11.76
N HIS A 103 1.05 5.20 -11.88
CA HIS A 103 1.18 4.21 -10.79
C HIS A 103 2.58 4.17 -10.14
N GLY A 104 3.33 5.28 -10.19
CA GLY A 104 4.73 5.37 -9.78
C GLY A 104 4.96 5.74 -8.31
N VAL A 105 3.92 6.11 -7.57
CA VAL A 105 4.03 6.53 -6.16
C VAL A 105 3.92 5.32 -5.22
N LYS A 106 4.83 5.23 -4.26
CA LYS A 106 4.85 4.20 -3.21
C LYS A 106 4.79 4.84 -1.83
N GLY A 107 4.06 4.22 -0.91
CA GLY A 107 3.93 4.69 0.47
C GLY A 107 5.16 4.37 1.34
N PRO A 108 5.46 5.19 2.37
CA PRO A 108 4.75 6.42 2.72
C PRO A 108 5.13 7.57 1.76
N ALA A 109 4.13 8.26 1.24
CA ALA A 109 4.27 9.35 0.26
C ALA A 109 4.22 10.72 0.95
N VAL A 110 4.72 11.78 0.27
CA VAL A 110 4.55 13.19 0.70
C VAL A 110 4.89 13.45 2.17
N GLN A 111 5.90 12.75 2.70
CA GLN A 111 6.21 12.66 4.13
C GLN A 111 6.52 14.02 4.76
N SER A 112 7.21 14.91 4.05
CA SER A 112 7.53 16.26 4.56
C SER A 112 6.26 17.06 4.86
N GLN A 113 5.33 17.12 3.90
CA GLN A 113 4.05 17.83 4.08
C GLN A 113 3.17 17.18 5.16
N VAL A 114 3.15 15.84 5.20
CA VAL A 114 2.45 15.11 6.28
C VAL A 114 3.06 15.45 7.64
N ARG A 115 4.39 15.50 7.74
CA ARG A 115 5.10 15.86 8.97
C ARG A 115 4.75 17.28 9.42
N ASP A 116 4.83 18.22 8.50
CA ASP A 116 4.53 19.62 8.77
C ASP A 116 3.12 19.78 9.29
N LEU A 117 2.15 19.14 8.64
CA LEU A 117 0.77 19.16 9.08
C LEU A 117 0.60 18.49 10.45
N ALA A 118 1.24 17.34 10.68
CA ALA A 118 1.17 16.61 11.95
C ALA A 118 1.54 17.48 13.16
N LEU A 119 2.58 18.31 13.04
CA LEU A 119 3.02 19.18 14.13
C LEU A 119 2.05 20.32 14.40
N ARG A 120 1.36 20.81 13.36
CA ARG A 120 0.40 21.92 13.43
C ARG A 120 -0.99 21.48 13.91
N THR A 121 -1.43 20.31 13.45
CA THR A 121 -2.73 19.71 13.83
C THR A 121 -2.64 18.82 15.06
N ARG A 122 -1.42 18.49 15.51
CA ARG A 122 -1.15 17.55 16.60
C ARG A 122 -1.68 16.14 16.32
N ASP A 123 -1.70 15.72 15.06
CA ASP A 123 -2.13 14.38 14.64
C ASP A 123 -0.98 13.35 14.82
N PRO A 124 -1.09 12.42 15.79
CA PRO A 124 -0.03 11.43 16.05
C PRO A 124 0.08 10.38 14.94
N TYR A 125 -0.99 10.14 14.18
CA TYR A 125 -0.99 9.21 13.04
C TYR A 125 -0.21 9.78 11.87
N ALA A 126 -0.43 11.06 11.58
CA ALA A 126 0.35 11.79 10.58
C ALA A 126 1.84 11.80 10.95
N LEU A 127 2.18 12.05 12.22
CA LEU A 127 3.57 12.03 12.68
C LEU A 127 4.23 10.65 12.50
N TRP A 128 3.49 9.57 12.76
CA TRP A 128 3.98 8.22 12.50
C TRP A 128 4.19 7.97 11.00
N TYR A 129 3.22 8.33 10.17
CA TYR A 129 3.29 8.12 8.73
C TYR A 129 4.43 8.91 8.07
N SER A 130 4.79 10.07 8.64
CA SER A 130 5.95 10.84 8.18
C SER A 130 7.32 10.21 8.52
N GLY A 131 7.35 9.08 9.22
CA GLY A 131 8.58 8.36 9.58
C GLY A 131 9.31 8.92 10.80
N ALA A 132 8.63 9.62 11.72
CA ALA A 132 9.28 10.15 12.91
C ALA A 132 9.85 9.04 13.81
N ALA A 133 11.13 9.18 14.21
CA ALA A 133 11.87 8.24 15.05
C ALA A 133 11.56 8.34 16.57
N GLY A 134 10.58 9.16 16.94
CA GLY A 134 10.20 9.38 18.34
C GLY A 134 9.35 10.63 18.51
N PRO A 135 9.08 11.03 19.76
CA PRO A 135 8.32 12.23 20.03
C PRO A 135 8.96 13.50 19.45
N VAL A 136 8.14 14.36 18.85
CA VAL A 136 8.56 15.67 18.33
C VAL A 136 7.65 16.71 18.96
N ASP A 137 8.24 17.71 19.63
CA ASP A 137 7.50 18.76 20.35
C ASP A 137 6.39 18.18 21.26
N GLY A 138 6.72 17.10 21.97
CA GLY A 138 5.82 16.38 22.87
C GLY A 138 4.70 15.58 22.20
N LEU A 139 4.64 15.51 20.86
CA LEU A 139 3.73 14.63 20.12
C LEU A 139 4.42 13.30 19.84
N ALA A 140 3.87 12.20 20.36
CA ALA A 140 4.40 10.86 20.08
C ALA A 140 3.77 10.29 18.79
N PRO A 141 4.58 9.68 17.89
CA PRO A 141 4.06 8.99 16.72
C PRO A 141 3.23 7.77 17.14
N LYS A 142 2.04 7.62 16.54
CA LYS A 142 1.14 6.48 16.78
C LYS A 142 0.73 5.84 15.44
N PRO A 143 0.92 4.54 15.23
CA PRO A 143 0.45 3.87 14.02
C PRO A 143 -1.09 3.83 13.94
N PRO A 144 -1.69 3.86 12.74
CA PRO A 144 -3.14 3.85 12.52
C PRO A 144 -3.78 2.44 12.68
N VAL A 145 -3.36 1.68 13.70
CA VAL A 145 -3.88 0.32 13.97
C VAL A 145 -5.32 0.32 14.49
N ASP A 146 -5.75 1.43 15.09
CA ASP A 146 -7.06 1.63 15.67
C ASP A 146 -7.96 2.56 14.84
N LEU A 147 -7.53 2.93 13.63
CA LEU A 147 -8.38 3.58 12.64
C LEU A 147 -9.14 2.53 11.80
N PRO A 148 -10.32 2.87 11.26
CA PRO A 148 -10.94 2.06 10.21
C PRO A 148 -9.94 1.84 9.07
N GLN A 149 -9.78 0.60 8.61
CA GLN A 149 -8.77 0.29 7.59
C GLN A 149 -9.21 0.70 6.18
N SER A 150 -10.52 0.77 5.97
CA SER A 150 -11.13 1.23 4.72
C SER A 150 -11.75 2.61 4.89
N ILE A 151 -11.91 3.34 3.78
CA ILE A 151 -12.55 4.65 3.78
C ILE A 151 -13.38 4.86 2.51
N HIS A 152 -14.50 5.59 2.66
CA HIS A 152 -15.26 6.17 1.56
C HIS A 152 -15.16 7.69 1.68
N TYR A 153 -14.46 8.32 0.75
CA TYR A 153 -14.40 9.78 0.58
C TYR A 153 -15.64 10.23 -0.20
N ARG A 154 -16.72 10.51 0.54
CA ARG A 154 -18.06 10.75 -0.05
C ARG A 154 -18.10 11.94 -0.98
N HIS A 155 -17.29 12.97 -0.70
CA HIS A 155 -17.25 14.19 -1.49
C HIS A 155 -16.74 13.93 -2.91
N ILE A 156 -15.69 13.12 -3.04
CA ILE A 156 -15.03 12.85 -4.33
C ILE A 156 -15.43 11.50 -4.95
N GLY A 157 -16.24 10.71 -4.24
CA GLY A 157 -16.71 9.39 -4.69
C GLY A 157 -15.60 8.35 -4.80
N TRP A 158 -14.66 8.33 -3.85
CA TRP A 158 -13.60 7.31 -3.81
C TRP A 158 -13.86 6.33 -2.68
N VAL A 159 -13.78 5.04 -2.99
CA VAL A 159 -13.79 3.97 -2.01
C VAL A 159 -12.44 3.27 -2.02
N ILE A 160 -11.81 3.16 -0.87
CA ILE A 160 -10.53 2.46 -0.69
C ILE A 160 -10.72 1.42 0.41
N PHE A 161 -10.64 0.15 0.05
CA PHE A 161 -10.58 -0.97 0.97
C PHE A 161 -9.12 -1.36 1.18
N ASN A 162 -8.54 -1.07 2.34
CA ASN A 162 -7.26 -1.64 2.76
C ASN A 162 -7.49 -2.76 3.77
N THR A 163 -6.62 -3.77 3.75
CA THR A 163 -6.54 -4.76 4.84
C THR A 163 -5.44 -4.44 5.86
N SER A 164 -4.59 -3.45 5.57
CA SER A 164 -3.52 -2.95 6.45
C SER A 164 -3.16 -1.51 6.08
N LEU A 165 -3.23 -0.59 7.05
CA LEU A 165 -2.68 0.77 6.94
C LEU A 165 -1.23 0.88 7.42
N VAL A 166 -0.73 -0.13 8.14
CA VAL A 166 0.61 -0.09 8.75
C VAL A 166 1.69 -0.72 7.88
N ASP A 167 1.32 -1.69 7.04
CA ASP A 167 2.25 -2.38 6.16
C ASP A 167 1.53 -3.00 4.95
N GLY A 168 1.76 -2.42 3.77
CA GLY A 168 1.24 -2.89 2.49
C GLY A 168 1.81 -4.21 2.01
N ARG A 169 2.93 -4.68 2.57
CA ARG A 169 3.49 -6.02 2.27
C ARG A 169 2.66 -7.13 2.91
N GLU A 170 1.94 -6.82 4.00
CA GLU A 170 1.01 -7.75 4.64
C GLU A 170 -0.44 -7.59 4.18
N GLY A 171 -0.73 -6.52 3.45
CA GLY A 171 -2.08 -6.11 3.07
C GLY A 171 -2.40 -6.23 1.58
N ALA A 172 -3.66 -5.96 1.27
CA ALA A 172 -4.20 -5.77 -0.07
C ALA A 172 -5.08 -4.51 -0.07
N THR A 173 -5.06 -3.80 -1.19
CA THR A 173 -5.81 -2.59 -1.47
C THR A 173 -6.66 -2.82 -2.71
N PHE A 174 -7.97 -2.66 -2.57
CA PHE A 174 -8.87 -2.43 -3.69
C PHE A 174 -9.39 -1.00 -3.58
N ALA A 175 -9.30 -0.22 -4.65
CA ALA A 175 -9.91 1.10 -4.69
C ALA A 175 -10.75 1.26 -5.96
N MET A 176 -11.84 2.02 -5.86
CA MET A 176 -12.72 2.35 -6.96
C MET A 176 -13.17 3.80 -6.86
N ARG A 177 -13.32 4.45 -8.01
CA ARG A 177 -13.82 5.80 -8.13
C ARG A 177 -15.12 5.84 -8.93
N SER A 178 -16.11 6.53 -8.40
CA SER A 178 -17.32 6.96 -9.11
C SER A 178 -17.91 8.14 -8.37
N GLY A 179 -17.71 9.35 -8.89
CA GLY A 179 -18.00 10.58 -8.15
C GLY A 179 -18.08 11.82 -9.02
N PRO A 180 -18.40 12.98 -8.42
CA PRO A 180 -18.49 14.24 -9.16
C PRO A 180 -17.18 14.59 -9.87
N PHE A 181 -17.31 15.11 -11.09
CA PHE A 181 -16.23 15.74 -11.82
C PHE A 181 -16.20 17.22 -11.47
N TYR A 182 -15.12 17.66 -10.81
CA TYR A 182 -14.95 19.06 -10.43
C TYR A 182 -14.19 19.83 -11.52
N ALA A 183 -12.90 19.56 -11.65
CA ALA A 183 -12.00 20.16 -12.64
C ALA A 183 -10.56 19.61 -12.44
N GLY A 184 -9.65 20.06 -13.30
CA GLY A 184 -8.21 19.95 -13.07
C GLY A 184 -7.69 18.57 -13.45
N HIS A 185 -7.14 17.87 -12.46
CA HIS A 185 -6.33 16.66 -12.66
C HIS A 185 -7.12 15.35 -12.64
N GLN A 186 -8.45 15.43 -12.58
CA GLN A 186 -9.35 14.27 -12.65
C GLN A 186 -9.39 13.69 -14.08
N HIS A 187 -9.43 12.36 -14.18
CA HIS A 187 -9.54 11.63 -15.45
C HIS A 187 -10.98 11.17 -15.75
N ASP A 188 -11.19 10.68 -16.97
CA ASP A 188 -12.45 10.13 -17.49
C ASP A 188 -12.63 8.67 -17.06
N ASP A 189 -12.61 8.44 -15.75
CA ASP A 189 -12.36 7.15 -15.10
C ASP A 189 -13.52 6.68 -14.22
N GLN A 190 -14.76 7.12 -14.49
CA GLN A 190 -15.92 6.73 -13.68
C GLN A 190 -16.09 5.20 -13.69
N ASN A 191 -16.38 4.65 -12.51
CA ASN A 191 -16.37 3.21 -12.20
C ASN A 191 -15.00 2.52 -12.41
N GLY A 192 -13.90 3.24 -12.57
CA GLY A 192 -12.54 2.71 -12.63
C GLY A 192 -12.09 2.14 -11.27
N PHE A 193 -11.24 1.11 -11.31
CA PHE A 193 -10.68 0.49 -10.09
C PHE A 193 -9.18 0.22 -10.20
N VAL A 194 -8.52 0.06 -9.05
CA VAL A 194 -7.12 -0.39 -8.94
C VAL A 194 -6.99 -1.48 -7.88
N ILE A 195 -6.00 -2.35 -8.04
CA ILE A 195 -5.67 -3.44 -7.11
C ILE A 195 -4.16 -3.48 -6.88
N HIS A 196 -3.77 -3.37 -5.61
CA HIS A 196 -2.41 -3.58 -5.13
C HIS A 196 -2.43 -4.61 -4.01
N ALA A 197 -1.42 -5.46 -3.93
CA ALA A 197 -1.36 -6.45 -2.85
C ALA A 197 0.08 -6.87 -2.58
N TYR A 198 0.37 -7.12 -1.30
CA TYR A 198 1.65 -7.66 -0.85
C TYR A 198 2.86 -6.87 -1.35
N GLY A 199 2.72 -5.54 -1.42
CA GLY A 199 3.76 -4.62 -1.90
C GLY A 199 3.88 -4.49 -3.42
N GLU A 200 2.98 -5.10 -4.19
CA GLU A 200 3.05 -5.24 -5.66
C GLU A 200 1.84 -4.66 -6.39
N LYS A 201 2.02 -4.38 -7.69
CA LYS A 201 0.99 -3.84 -8.59
C LYS A 201 0.29 -4.96 -9.35
N LEU A 202 -1.04 -5.05 -9.24
CA LEU A 202 -1.83 -6.07 -9.94
C LEU A 202 -2.71 -5.46 -11.03
N ALA A 203 -3.65 -4.58 -10.66
CA ALA A 203 -4.45 -3.78 -11.59
C ALA A 203 -4.10 -2.31 -11.38
N ILE A 204 -3.52 -1.66 -12.38
CA ILE A 204 -3.00 -0.28 -12.28
C ILE A 204 -3.94 0.74 -12.90
N ASP A 205 -3.79 2.00 -12.51
CA ASP A 205 -4.24 3.13 -13.32
C ASP A 205 -3.14 3.45 -14.35
N SER A 206 -3.44 3.30 -15.63
CA SER A 206 -2.44 3.31 -16.71
C SER A 206 -1.97 4.72 -17.05
N GLY A 207 -0.82 4.79 -17.70
CA GLY A 207 -0.33 6.00 -18.33
C GLY A 207 0.82 6.65 -17.58
N TYR A 208 1.30 7.74 -18.16
CA TYR A 208 2.51 8.42 -17.73
C TYR A 208 2.24 9.91 -17.68
N TYR A 209 2.20 10.50 -16.48
CA TYR A 209 1.94 11.93 -16.34
C TYR A 209 3.16 12.75 -16.75
N ASP A 210 3.45 12.88 -18.04
CA ASP A 210 4.58 13.63 -18.58
C ASP A 210 4.49 15.14 -18.34
N TRP A 211 3.43 15.78 -18.83
CA TRP A 211 3.02 17.14 -18.50
C TRP A 211 1.57 17.41 -18.88
N TYR A 212 0.90 18.30 -18.14
CA TYR A 212 -0.51 18.63 -18.35
C TYR A 212 -0.80 19.14 -19.76
N GLY A 213 -1.57 18.38 -20.53
CA GLY A 213 -1.95 18.75 -21.89
C GLY A 213 -1.01 18.29 -23.00
N SER A 214 -0.07 17.38 -22.69
CA SER A 214 0.71 16.64 -23.70
C SER A 214 -0.18 15.80 -24.63
N GLU A 215 0.40 15.26 -25.71
CA GLU A 215 -0.34 14.32 -26.56
C GLU A 215 -0.69 13.03 -25.81
N HIS A 216 0.22 12.48 -25.01
CA HIS A 216 -0.04 11.30 -24.19
C HIS A 216 -1.17 11.56 -23.20
N PHE A 217 -1.15 12.72 -22.54
CA PHE A 217 -2.21 13.14 -21.63
C PHE A 217 -3.57 13.22 -22.32
N LYS A 218 -3.67 14.03 -23.39
CA LYS A 218 -4.93 14.32 -24.09
C LYS A 218 -5.52 13.14 -24.85
N LYS A 219 -4.66 12.22 -25.32
CA LYS A 219 -5.07 11.13 -26.23
C LYS A 219 -4.99 9.75 -25.58
N TYR A 220 -4.51 9.65 -24.34
CA TYR A 220 -4.43 8.38 -23.63
C TYR A 220 -4.64 8.50 -22.11
N SER A 221 -3.69 9.04 -21.33
CA SER A 221 -3.66 8.80 -19.88
C SER A 221 -4.85 9.38 -19.11
N SER A 222 -5.44 10.46 -19.62
CA SER A 222 -6.64 11.06 -19.02
C SER A 222 -7.95 10.46 -19.52
N LEU A 223 -7.91 9.65 -20.58
CA LEU A 223 -9.08 9.05 -21.24
C LEU A 223 -9.39 7.66 -20.67
N THR A 224 -10.67 7.29 -20.68
CA THR A 224 -11.22 6.02 -20.20
C THR A 224 -10.45 4.77 -20.64
N ARG A 225 -9.90 4.77 -21.86
CA ARG A 225 -9.07 3.68 -22.40
C ARG A 225 -7.77 3.40 -21.63
N ALA A 226 -7.37 4.25 -20.69
CA ALA A 226 -6.26 4.04 -19.77
C ALA A 226 -6.72 3.51 -18.39
N HIS A 227 -8.02 3.29 -18.18
CA HIS A 227 -8.58 2.94 -16.88
C HIS A 227 -9.24 1.57 -16.88
N ASN A 228 -9.28 0.92 -15.72
CA ASN A 228 -9.93 -0.38 -15.54
C ASN A 228 -11.45 -0.22 -15.45
N THR A 229 -12.06 0.21 -16.55
CA THR A 229 -13.51 0.43 -16.71
C THR A 229 -13.93 -0.08 -18.09
N LEU A 230 -14.95 0.50 -18.72
CA LEU A 230 -15.42 0.07 -20.03
C LEU A 230 -15.44 1.18 -21.10
N LEU A 231 -15.27 0.78 -22.35
CA LEU A 231 -15.63 1.58 -23.52
C LEU A 231 -17.01 1.17 -24.02
N VAL A 232 -17.77 2.13 -24.55
CA VAL A 232 -19.07 1.89 -25.20
C VAL A 232 -18.94 2.20 -26.68
N ASN A 233 -19.16 1.23 -27.55
CA ASN A 233 -18.94 1.35 -29.00
C ASN A 233 -17.50 1.80 -29.36
N GLY A 234 -16.51 1.45 -28.53
CA GLY A 234 -15.13 1.91 -28.69
C GLY A 234 -14.91 3.39 -28.31
N GLN A 235 -15.91 4.05 -27.72
CA GLN A 235 -15.87 5.43 -27.26
C GLN A 235 -15.53 5.50 -25.76
N ASP A 236 -14.64 6.42 -25.41
CA ASP A 236 -14.35 6.82 -24.03
C ASP A 236 -15.55 7.57 -23.40
N GLN A 237 -15.49 7.78 -22.09
CA GLN A 237 -16.36 8.72 -21.38
C GLN A 237 -16.13 10.15 -21.88
N ALA A 238 -17.03 11.07 -21.51
CA ALA A 238 -16.94 12.47 -21.91
C ALA A 238 -15.71 13.15 -21.31
N HIS A 239 -14.83 13.61 -22.20
CA HIS A 239 -13.53 14.13 -21.81
C HIS A 239 -13.62 15.42 -20.99
N MET A 240 -13.19 15.35 -19.73
CA MET A 240 -13.09 16.47 -18.78
C MET A 240 -14.34 17.37 -18.76
N LYS A 241 -15.52 16.75 -18.82
CA LYS A 241 -16.79 17.46 -18.95
C LYS A 241 -17.41 17.73 -17.57
N PRO A 242 -17.61 19.00 -17.17
CA PRO A 242 -18.42 19.33 -15.99
C PRO A 242 -19.83 18.73 -16.12
N GLY A 243 -20.29 18.06 -15.07
CA GLY A 243 -21.58 17.36 -15.06
C GLY A 243 -21.52 15.90 -15.50
N ALA A 244 -20.38 15.40 -16.01
CA ALA A 244 -20.15 13.95 -16.21
C ALA A 244 -19.86 13.26 -14.87
N ASP A 245 -20.84 13.28 -13.98
CA ASP A 245 -20.71 12.86 -12.58
C ASP A 245 -21.05 11.37 -12.40
N GLY A 246 -20.15 10.63 -11.77
CA GLY A 246 -20.47 9.34 -11.18
C GLY A 246 -20.96 9.49 -9.73
N ARG A 247 -21.32 8.37 -9.09
CA ARG A 247 -21.57 8.33 -7.64
C ARG A 247 -21.32 6.95 -7.05
N ILE A 248 -20.94 6.91 -5.77
CA ILE A 248 -20.96 5.69 -4.97
C ILE A 248 -22.37 5.51 -4.38
N ALA A 249 -23.13 4.57 -4.93
CA ALA A 249 -24.51 4.28 -4.53
C ALA A 249 -24.61 3.42 -3.26
N ALA A 250 -23.58 2.63 -2.94
CA ALA A 250 -23.53 1.85 -1.70
C ALA A 250 -22.08 1.66 -1.24
N TYR A 251 -21.87 1.57 0.08
CA TYR A 251 -20.59 1.27 0.71
C TYR A 251 -20.85 0.51 2.01
N PHE A 252 -20.13 -0.60 2.22
CA PHE A 252 -20.14 -1.34 3.48
C PHE A 252 -18.79 -2.05 3.67
N ASP A 253 -18.24 -2.02 4.89
CA ASP A 253 -16.95 -2.61 5.22
C ASP A 253 -17.03 -3.47 6.47
N SER A 254 -16.21 -4.51 6.52
CA SER A 254 -16.02 -5.40 7.67
C SER A 254 -14.63 -6.04 7.59
N PRO A 255 -14.15 -6.75 8.62
CA PRO A 255 -12.88 -7.44 8.56
C PRO A 255 -12.78 -8.48 7.43
N ALA A 256 -13.90 -9.06 6.97
CA ALA A 256 -13.93 -10.11 5.95
C ALA A 256 -14.43 -9.68 4.57
N TYR A 257 -15.18 -8.58 4.50
CA TYR A 257 -15.81 -8.14 3.26
C TYR A 257 -15.76 -6.63 3.13
N GLY A 258 -15.49 -6.15 1.92
CA GLY A 258 -15.82 -4.80 1.49
C GLY A 258 -16.82 -4.86 0.34
N TYR A 259 -17.81 -3.97 0.32
CA TYR A 259 -18.77 -3.87 -0.78
C TYR A 259 -18.99 -2.43 -1.19
N THR A 260 -19.01 -2.20 -2.49
CA THR A 260 -19.29 -0.88 -3.07
C THR A 260 -20.08 -1.00 -4.36
N VAL A 261 -20.89 0.01 -4.64
CA VAL A 261 -21.58 0.15 -5.93
C VAL A 261 -21.24 1.51 -6.52
N GLY A 262 -20.57 1.52 -7.66
CA GLY A 262 -20.38 2.72 -8.48
C GLY A 262 -21.51 2.83 -9.49
N ASP A 263 -22.01 4.03 -9.69
CA ASP A 263 -23.06 4.36 -10.66
C ASP A 263 -22.54 5.45 -11.59
N ALA A 264 -22.41 5.08 -12.87
CA ALA A 264 -21.98 5.96 -13.95
C ALA A 264 -23.10 6.12 -15.01
N SER A 265 -24.37 6.13 -14.55
CA SER A 265 -25.56 6.26 -15.40
C SER A 265 -25.90 7.69 -15.81
N ASP A 266 -25.19 8.70 -15.29
CA ASP A 266 -25.40 10.08 -15.73
C ASP A 266 -25.21 10.17 -17.26
N PRO A 267 -26.18 10.74 -18.01
CA PRO A 267 -26.12 10.78 -19.46
C PRO A 267 -24.89 11.52 -19.98
N ASP A 268 -24.31 12.45 -19.21
CA ASP A 268 -23.12 13.17 -19.65
C ASP A 268 -21.85 12.33 -19.60
N VAL A 269 -21.80 11.26 -18.79
CA VAL A 269 -20.61 10.40 -18.66
C VAL A 269 -20.30 9.66 -19.96
N TYR A 270 -21.29 9.02 -20.59
CA TYR A 270 -21.10 8.30 -21.86
C TYR A 270 -21.80 8.97 -23.05
N LEU A 271 -21.93 10.30 -23.02
CA LEU A 271 -22.47 11.09 -24.13
C LEU A 271 -23.89 10.64 -24.55
N GLY A 272 -24.71 10.25 -23.58
CA GLY A 272 -26.09 9.78 -23.76
C GLY A 272 -26.22 8.34 -24.23
N GLN A 273 -25.12 7.59 -24.37
CA GLN A 273 -25.16 6.21 -24.88
C GLN A 273 -25.71 5.19 -23.87
N LEU A 274 -25.61 5.48 -22.57
CA LEU A 274 -26.06 4.59 -21.50
C LEU A 274 -27.22 5.19 -20.71
N LYS A 275 -28.16 4.32 -20.32
CA LYS A 275 -29.17 4.55 -19.27
C LYS A 275 -28.73 4.01 -17.91
N ARG A 276 -27.83 3.02 -17.90
CA ARG A 276 -27.39 2.36 -16.68
C ARG A 276 -25.96 1.86 -16.82
N PHE A 277 -25.16 2.14 -15.80
CA PHE A 277 -23.90 1.45 -15.54
C PHE A 277 -23.66 1.38 -14.03
N ASP A 278 -24.16 0.29 -13.43
CA ASP A 278 -23.83 -0.04 -12.04
C ASP A 278 -22.63 -1.00 -12.03
N ARG A 279 -21.54 -0.63 -11.38
CA ARG A 279 -20.44 -1.54 -11.05
C ARG A 279 -20.56 -1.96 -9.59
N ARG A 280 -20.97 -3.20 -9.35
CA ARG A 280 -21.16 -3.76 -8.01
C ARG A 280 -19.98 -4.64 -7.66
N VAL A 281 -19.22 -4.28 -6.63
CA VAL A 281 -17.98 -4.97 -6.27
C VAL A 281 -18.08 -5.54 -4.87
N LEU A 282 -17.81 -6.84 -4.75
CA LEU A 282 -17.60 -7.53 -3.47
C LEU A 282 -16.11 -7.91 -3.35
N PHE A 283 -15.41 -7.30 -2.40
CA PHE A 283 -14.07 -7.68 -1.99
C PHE A 283 -14.13 -8.65 -0.81
N ILE A 284 -13.89 -9.93 -1.05
CA ILE A 284 -13.71 -10.95 -0.02
C ILE A 284 -12.25 -10.89 0.43
N LYS A 285 -12.02 -10.26 1.58
CA LYS A 285 -10.68 -9.88 2.04
C LYS A 285 -9.84 -11.11 2.41
N PRO A 286 -8.52 -11.08 2.16
CA PRO A 286 -7.80 -10.25 1.19
C PRO A 286 -7.79 -10.86 -0.24
N GLY A 287 -8.41 -12.02 -0.43
CA GLY A 287 -8.05 -12.94 -1.54
C GLY A 287 -8.90 -12.85 -2.81
N PHE A 288 -10.12 -12.31 -2.78
CA PHE A 288 -10.99 -12.33 -3.97
C PHE A 288 -11.78 -11.05 -4.18
N VAL A 289 -11.89 -10.63 -5.43
CA VAL A 289 -12.78 -9.53 -5.85
C VAL A 289 -13.77 -10.08 -6.87
N VAL A 290 -15.08 -9.92 -6.61
CA VAL A 290 -16.14 -10.29 -7.55
C VAL A 290 -16.85 -9.03 -8.02
N ILE A 291 -16.88 -8.82 -9.33
CA ILE A 291 -17.45 -7.64 -9.98
C ILE A 291 -18.67 -8.05 -10.79
N HIS A 292 -19.79 -7.38 -10.57
CA HIS A 292 -21.01 -7.46 -11.36
C HIS A 292 -21.30 -6.10 -11.99
N ASP A 293 -21.05 -5.97 -13.30
CA ASP A 293 -21.38 -4.76 -14.07
C ASP A 293 -22.78 -4.93 -14.70
N VAL A 294 -23.69 -4.01 -14.43
CA VAL A 294 -25.07 -3.99 -14.97
C VAL A 294 -25.22 -2.84 -15.95
N LEU A 295 -25.33 -3.16 -17.24
CA LEU A 295 -25.26 -2.19 -18.34
C LEU A 295 -26.57 -2.08 -19.09
N GLU A 296 -27.00 -0.87 -19.42
CA GLU A 296 -28.12 -0.63 -20.33
C GLU A 296 -27.81 0.54 -21.26
N SER A 297 -27.89 0.31 -22.57
CA SER A 297 -27.78 1.38 -23.56
C SER A 297 -29.09 2.19 -23.66
N SER A 298 -28.99 3.41 -24.20
CA SER A 298 -30.14 4.32 -24.29
C SER A 298 -31.20 3.93 -25.33
N GLY A 299 -30.91 2.98 -26.21
CA GLY A 299 -31.88 2.47 -27.18
C GLY A 299 -31.34 1.35 -28.07
N GLU A 300 -30.25 1.63 -28.80
CA GLU A 300 -29.67 0.68 -29.74
C GLU A 300 -28.70 -0.30 -29.05
N PRO A 301 -28.60 -1.56 -29.52
CA PRO A 301 -27.59 -2.50 -29.04
C PRO A 301 -26.18 -1.92 -29.13
N ALA A 302 -25.45 -1.90 -28.00
CA ALA A 302 -24.10 -1.35 -27.93
C ALA A 302 -23.05 -2.45 -27.76
N ARG A 303 -21.81 -2.15 -28.19
CA ARG A 303 -20.61 -2.94 -27.87
C ARG A 303 -20.02 -2.45 -26.55
N TYR A 304 -19.70 -3.37 -25.65
CA TYR A 304 -19.07 -3.05 -24.36
C TYR A 304 -17.67 -3.69 -24.29
N ASP A 305 -16.64 -2.88 -24.10
CA ASP A 305 -15.26 -3.37 -23.98
C ASP A 305 -14.78 -3.25 -22.55
N TRP A 306 -14.56 -4.37 -21.87
CA TRP A 306 -14.07 -4.40 -20.51
C TRP A 306 -12.53 -4.34 -20.51
N LEU A 307 -11.95 -3.39 -19.76
CA LEU A 307 -10.51 -3.11 -19.77
C LEU A 307 -9.82 -3.48 -18.45
N LEU A 308 -8.59 -3.97 -18.55
CA LEU A 308 -7.67 -4.16 -17.42
C LEU A 308 -6.23 -3.82 -17.81
N HIS A 309 -5.56 -3.05 -16.95
CA HIS A 309 -4.20 -2.55 -17.14
C HIS A 309 -3.27 -3.07 -16.05
N THR A 310 -2.05 -3.43 -16.45
CA THR A 310 -1.10 -4.13 -15.57
C THR A 310 0.35 -3.75 -15.93
N VAL A 311 1.29 -3.93 -15.00
CA VAL A 311 2.74 -3.77 -15.24
C VAL A 311 3.45 -5.10 -15.52
N ALA A 312 2.70 -6.19 -15.68
CA ALA A 312 3.21 -7.53 -15.89
C ALA A 312 2.53 -8.16 -17.11
N PRO A 313 3.20 -9.06 -17.85
CA PRO A 313 2.58 -9.76 -18.96
C PRO A 313 1.27 -10.47 -18.55
N ILE A 314 0.23 -10.32 -19.37
CA ILE A 314 -1.07 -10.97 -19.18
C ILE A 314 -1.13 -12.22 -20.05
N GLU A 315 -1.32 -13.37 -19.43
CA GLU A 315 -1.62 -14.63 -20.11
C GLU A 315 -3.14 -14.82 -20.17
N THR A 316 -3.67 -15.32 -21.30
CA THR A 316 -5.12 -15.54 -21.49
C THR A 316 -5.42 -16.96 -21.96
N ASP A 317 -6.57 -17.47 -21.54
CA ASP A 317 -7.14 -18.75 -22.00
C ASP A 317 -8.60 -18.50 -22.39
N ALA A 318 -8.84 -18.38 -23.70
CA ALA A 318 -10.14 -18.10 -24.26
C ALA A 318 -11.16 -19.23 -24.01
N ALA A 319 -10.72 -20.49 -23.93
CA ALA A 319 -11.63 -21.62 -23.71
C ALA A 319 -12.15 -21.63 -22.26
N ARG A 320 -11.28 -21.28 -21.30
CA ARG A 320 -11.64 -21.18 -19.88
C ARG A 320 -12.20 -19.83 -19.48
N GLN A 321 -12.11 -18.84 -20.36
CA GLN A 321 -12.47 -17.44 -20.10
C GLN A 321 -11.67 -16.84 -18.94
N THR A 322 -10.36 -17.14 -18.90
CA THR A 322 -9.47 -16.72 -17.82
C THR A 322 -8.30 -15.89 -18.30
N PHE A 323 -7.77 -15.06 -17.41
CA PHE A 323 -6.48 -14.39 -17.57
C PHE A 323 -5.66 -14.47 -16.27
N SER A 324 -4.34 -14.31 -16.38
CA SER A 324 -3.44 -14.30 -15.22
C SER A 324 -2.21 -13.44 -15.44
N LEU A 325 -1.69 -12.89 -14.34
CA LEU A 325 -0.41 -12.18 -14.28
C LEU A 325 0.27 -12.43 -12.93
N ALA A 326 1.60 -12.34 -12.91
CA ALA A 326 2.41 -12.36 -11.70
C ALA A 326 3.31 -11.12 -11.67
N SER A 327 3.34 -10.42 -10.54
CA SER A 327 4.17 -9.23 -10.30
C SER A 327 4.85 -9.38 -8.95
N GLY A 328 6.16 -9.64 -8.96
CA GLY A 328 6.97 -9.81 -7.76
C GLY A 328 6.38 -10.84 -6.77
N ALA A 329 6.08 -10.40 -5.55
CA ALA A 329 5.50 -11.21 -4.48
C ALA A 329 3.99 -11.55 -4.63
N ALA A 330 3.31 -11.09 -5.68
CA ALA A 330 1.87 -11.27 -5.85
C ALA A 330 1.46 -11.72 -7.26
N ALA A 331 0.25 -12.27 -7.38
CA ALA A 331 -0.37 -12.59 -8.66
C ALA A 331 -1.87 -12.24 -8.67
N LEU A 332 -2.40 -11.95 -9.86
CA LEU A 332 -3.82 -11.76 -10.11
C LEU A 332 -4.28 -12.77 -11.16
N ARG A 333 -5.37 -13.48 -10.87
CA ARG A 333 -6.02 -14.38 -11.82
C ARG A 333 -7.50 -14.03 -11.92
N GLY A 334 -7.98 -13.77 -13.14
CA GLY A 334 -9.38 -13.46 -13.38
C GLY A 334 -10.08 -14.55 -14.18
N ARG A 335 -11.40 -14.67 -13.95
CA ARG A 335 -12.31 -15.45 -14.79
C ARG A 335 -13.55 -14.63 -15.11
N PHE A 336 -13.88 -14.52 -16.39
CA PHE A 336 -15.17 -14.04 -16.86
C PHE A 336 -16.18 -15.19 -16.84
N LEU A 337 -17.29 -15.01 -16.13
CA LEU A 337 -18.34 -16.01 -15.92
C LEU A 337 -19.58 -15.71 -16.77
N ALA A 338 -19.81 -14.43 -17.06
CA ALA A 338 -20.80 -13.96 -18.02
C ALA A 338 -20.39 -12.57 -18.53
N PRO A 339 -20.71 -12.22 -19.78
CA PRO A 339 -20.99 -13.15 -20.88
C PRO A 339 -19.69 -13.86 -21.31
N ALA A 340 -19.74 -14.65 -22.39
CA ALA A 340 -18.52 -15.13 -23.04
C ALA A 340 -17.88 -14.01 -23.86
N LEU A 341 -16.55 -13.84 -23.73
CA LEU A 341 -15.77 -12.74 -24.26
C LEU A 341 -14.64 -13.24 -25.17
N SER A 342 -14.34 -12.46 -26.21
CA SER A 342 -13.02 -12.48 -26.85
C SER A 342 -12.06 -11.63 -26.03
N MET A 343 -10.78 -12.04 -25.96
CA MET A 343 -9.75 -11.33 -25.20
C MET A 343 -8.59 -10.96 -26.12
N ALA A 344 -8.14 -9.72 -26.04
CA ALA A 344 -6.95 -9.21 -26.72
C ALA A 344 -6.02 -8.54 -25.72
N VAL A 345 -4.71 -8.80 -25.83
CA VAL A 345 -3.69 -8.18 -24.98
C VAL A 345 -2.74 -7.37 -25.85
N VAL A 346 -2.53 -6.11 -25.47
CA VAL A 346 -1.58 -5.19 -26.10
C VAL A 346 -0.50 -4.80 -25.10
N LYS A 347 0.75 -4.70 -25.55
CA LYS A 347 1.89 -4.22 -24.76
C LYS A 347 2.25 -2.80 -25.21
N GLY A 348 2.53 -1.92 -24.25
CA GLY A 348 2.97 -0.55 -24.48
C GLY A 348 1.81 0.44 -24.56
N TYR A 349 2.14 1.71 -24.77
CA TYR A 349 1.15 2.76 -24.86
C TYR A 349 0.67 2.95 -26.30
N PRO A 350 -0.62 3.22 -26.54
CA PRO A 350 -1.09 3.59 -27.87
C PRO A 350 -0.60 4.98 -28.30
N VAL A 351 -0.20 5.81 -27.35
CA VAL A 351 0.43 7.12 -27.55
C VAL A 351 1.65 7.17 -26.66
N GLU A 352 2.84 7.37 -27.23
CA GLU A 352 4.08 7.40 -26.43
C GLU A 352 4.15 8.65 -25.54
N PRO A 353 4.59 8.52 -24.27
CA PRO A 353 4.81 9.66 -23.40
C PRO A 353 6.04 10.47 -23.84
N VAL A 354 6.09 11.75 -23.45
CA VAL A 354 7.21 12.65 -23.80
C VAL A 354 8.07 13.04 -22.61
N ASP A 355 9.35 13.32 -22.86
CA ASP A 355 10.32 13.68 -21.83
C ASP A 355 10.27 15.19 -21.52
N GLY A 356 9.94 15.53 -20.26
CA GLY A 356 9.76 16.91 -19.81
C GLY A 356 8.70 17.67 -20.62
N TYR A 357 8.81 19.00 -20.66
CA TYR A 357 7.96 19.86 -21.52
C TYR A 357 8.46 19.86 -22.97
N SER A 358 8.49 18.68 -23.59
CA SER A 358 8.95 18.52 -24.97
C SER A 358 7.99 17.68 -25.81
N THR A 359 8.38 17.41 -27.06
CA THR A 359 7.72 16.47 -27.96
C THR A 359 8.57 15.21 -28.20
N ARG A 360 9.69 15.07 -27.50
CA ARG A 360 10.58 13.92 -27.65
C ARG A 360 10.03 12.77 -26.81
N PRO A 361 9.80 11.58 -27.39
CA PRO A 361 9.35 10.43 -26.62
C PRO A 361 10.29 10.12 -25.45
N VAL A 362 9.74 9.71 -24.32
CA VAL A 362 10.54 9.08 -23.26
C VAL A 362 11.17 7.82 -23.85
N PRO A 363 12.49 7.63 -23.74
CA PRO A 363 13.12 6.41 -24.21
C PRO A 363 12.46 5.16 -23.57
N PRO A 364 12.14 4.10 -24.33
CA PRO A 364 11.40 2.93 -23.82
C PRO A 364 12.05 2.24 -22.62
N GLU A 365 13.37 2.34 -22.49
CA GLU A 365 14.13 1.82 -21.34
C GLU A 365 13.96 2.64 -20.06
N LYS A 366 13.37 3.85 -20.15
CA LYS A 366 13.17 4.78 -19.02
C LYS A 366 11.75 4.75 -18.44
N TYR A 367 10.81 4.01 -19.02
CA TYR A 367 9.48 3.85 -18.46
C TYR A 367 9.08 2.37 -18.34
N ALA A 368 8.19 2.06 -17.40
CA ALA A 368 7.69 0.71 -17.23
C ALA A 368 6.75 0.36 -18.40
N HIS A 369 6.99 -0.78 -19.05
CA HIS A 369 6.02 -1.32 -20.00
C HIS A 369 4.72 -1.69 -19.29
N GLU A 370 3.60 -1.45 -19.97
CA GLU A 370 2.26 -1.79 -19.50
C GLU A 370 1.59 -2.77 -20.46
N TRP A 371 0.64 -3.53 -19.94
CA TRP A 371 -0.20 -4.45 -20.69
C TRP A 371 -1.66 -4.12 -20.47
N THR A 372 -2.40 -3.97 -21.56
CA THR A 372 -3.85 -3.78 -21.56
C THR A 372 -4.53 -5.04 -22.08
N LEU A 373 -5.42 -5.60 -21.27
CA LEU A 373 -6.40 -6.60 -21.68
C LEU A 373 -7.69 -5.88 -22.07
N THR A 374 -8.20 -6.17 -23.27
CA THR A 374 -9.55 -5.81 -23.71
C THR A 374 -10.37 -7.08 -23.86
N ALA A 375 -11.49 -7.16 -23.15
CA ALA A 375 -12.42 -8.28 -23.21
C ALA A 375 -13.79 -7.82 -23.75
N THR A 376 -14.22 -8.40 -24.87
CA THR A 376 -15.37 -7.92 -25.66
C THR A 376 -16.40 -9.04 -25.87
N PRO A 377 -17.70 -8.82 -25.61
CA PRO A 377 -18.75 -9.77 -25.97
C PRO A 377 -18.83 -9.97 -27.48
N ALA A 378 -19.16 -11.19 -27.92
CA ALA A 378 -19.25 -11.51 -29.34
C ALA A 378 -20.38 -10.77 -30.09
N LYS A 379 -21.37 -10.23 -29.37
CA LYS A 379 -22.53 -9.53 -29.92
C LYS A 379 -22.77 -8.22 -29.18
N THR A 380 -23.33 -7.25 -29.87
CA THR A 380 -23.87 -6.05 -29.22
C THR A 380 -25.19 -6.37 -28.52
N ALA A 381 -25.49 -5.62 -27.46
CA ALA A 381 -26.70 -5.81 -26.67
C ALA A 381 -27.22 -4.49 -26.09
N VAL A 382 -28.54 -4.37 -25.93
CA VAL A 382 -29.14 -3.24 -25.21
C VAL A 382 -28.86 -3.38 -23.72
N GLN A 383 -29.07 -4.59 -23.18
CA GLN A 383 -28.80 -4.93 -21.79
C GLN A 383 -27.73 -6.00 -21.74
N GLU A 384 -26.70 -5.78 -20.92
CA GLU A 384 -25.62 -6.74 -20.71
C GLU A 384 -25.22 -6.78 -19.24
N ASP A 385 -24.86 -7.96 -18.76
CA ASP A 385 -24.41 -8.20 -17.39
C ASP A 385 -23.05 -8.91 -17.42
N PHE A 386 -22.00 -8.24 -16.94
CA PHE A 386 -20.69 -8.88 -16.76
C PHE A 386 -20.58 -9.43 -15.34
N LEU A 387 -20.17 -10.68 -15.19
CA LEU A 387 -19.79 -11.29 -13.92
C LEU A 387 -18.34 -11.77 -13.99
N THR A 388 -17.47 -11.11 -13.23
CA THR A 388 -16.03 -11.38 -13.22
C THR A 388 -15.58 -11.68 -11.80
N ALA A 389 -14.79 -12.73 -11.62
CA ALA A 389 -14.17 -13.05 -10.35
C ALA A 389 -12.65 -13.05 -10.48
N LEU A 390 -12.00 -12.33 -9.58
CA LEU A 390 -10.56 -12.13 -9.51
C LEU A 390 -10.02 -12.75 -8.23
N GLN A 391 -8.94 -13.51 -8.32
CA GLN A 391 -8.17 -14.03 -7.20
C GLN A 391 -6.86 -13.24 -7.07
N ILE A 392 -6.65 -12.65 -5.91
CA ILE A 392 -5.39 -12.05 -5.46
C ILE A 392 -4.61 -13.15 -4.72
N ARG A 393 -3.36 -13.40 -5.12
CA ARG A 393 -2.50 -14.42 -4.50
C ARG A 393 -1.22 -13.80 -3.98
N ARG A 394 -0.84 -14.19 -2.77
CA ARG A 394 0.53 -14.06 -2.27
C ARG A 394 1.37 -15.17 -2.91
N LEU A 395 2.58 -14.87 -3.36
CA LEU A 395 3.52 -15.85 -3.93
C LEU A 395 4.69 -16.14 -2.98
N THR A 396 5.05 -15.19 -2.13
CA THR A 396 6.17 -15.32 -1.18
C THR A 396 5.73 -14.97 0.25
N PRO A 397 6.30 -15.63 1.28
CA PRO A 397 7.29 -16.70 1.19
C PRO A 397 6.69 -18.06 0.82
N ALA A 398 5.35 -18.19 0.84
CA ALA A 398 4.64 -19.36 0.37
C ALA A 398 3.49 -18.91 -0.54
N ALA A 399 3.31 -19.61 -1.66
CA ALA A 399 2.28 -19.26 -2.63
C ALA A 399 0.90 -19.71 -2.14
N ASP A 400 -0.06 -18.79 -2.13
CA ASP A 400 -1.46 -19.12 -1.93
C ASP A 400 -1.91 -20.11 -3.02
N PRO A 401 -2.67 -21.16 -2.69
CA PRO A 401 -3.15 -22.12 -3.68
C PRO A 401 -4.09 -21.44 -4.68
N GLU A 402 -4.05 -21.90 -5.93
CA GLU A 402 -5.00 -21.42 -6.95
C GLU A 402 -6.42 -21.85 -6.62
N ALA A 403 -7.37 -20.94 -6.81
CA ALA A 403 -8.77 -21.23 -6.61
C ALA A 403 -9.42 -21.76 -7.90
N ARG A 404 -10.32 -22.72 -7.77
CA ARG A 404 -11.25 -23.09 -8.83
C ARG A 404 -12.45 -22.15 -8.77
N ILE A 405 -12.55 -21.24 -9.73
CA ILE A 405 -13.64 -20.27 -9.87
C ILE A 405 -14.62 -20.81 -10.91
N GLU A 406 -15.90 -20.96 -10.59
CA GLU A 406 -16.91 -21.59 -11.45
C GLU A 406 -18.26 -20.87 -11.39
N PRO A 407 -19.06 -20.89 -12.47
CA PRO A 407 -20.45 -20.47 -12.40
C PRO A 407 -21.23 -21.31 -11.36
N LEU A 408 -22.10 -20.66 -10.61
CA LEU A 408 -23.01 -21.32 -9.66
C LEU A 408 -24.44 -21.14 -10.16
N ALA A 409 -25.15 -22.26 -10.32
CA ALA A 409 -26.57 -22.24 -10.63
C ALA A 409 -27.35 -21.61 -9.47
N ALA A 410 -28.14 -20.58 -9.79
CA ALA A 410 -28.92 -19.85 -8.80
C ALA A 410 -30.21 -19.28 -9.41
N THR A 411 -31.24 -19.19 -8.59
CA THR A 411 -32.51 -18.53 -8.90
C THR A 411 -32.43 -17.05 -8.52
N ASN A 412 -32.95 -16.17 -9.37
CA ASN A 412 -32.93 -14.70 -9.23
C ASN A 412 -31.53 -14.07 -9.06
N ALA A 413 -30.45 -14.83 -9.31
CA ALA A 413 -29.09 -14.37 -9.12
C ALA A 413 -28.13 -14.85 -10.21
N LEU A 414 -27.06 -14.08 -10.39
CA LEU A 414 -25.81 -14.51 -11.01
C LEU A 414 -24.92 -15.05 -9.88
N GLY A 415 -24.48 -16.30 -10.03
CA GLY A 415 -23.78 -17.02 -8.98
C GLY A 415 -22.34 -17.36 -9.33
N VAL A 416 -21.45 -17.30 -8.33
CA VAL A 416 -20.07 -17.77 -8.42
C VAL A 416 -19.77 -18.74 -7.27
N ARG A 417 -19.11 -19.85 -7.58
CA ARG A 417 -18.47 -20.75 -6.62
C ARG A 417 -16.95 -20.61 -6.76
N ILE A 418 -16.27 -20.31 -5.65
CA ILE A 418 -14.81 -20.24 -5.58
C ILE A 418 -14.35 -21.30 -4.59
N THR A 419 -13.57 -22.28 -5.04
CA THR A 419 -13.03 -23.36 -4.19
C THR A 419 -11.51 -23.21 -4.09
N GLN A 420 -10.97 -23.07 -2.88
CA GLN A 420 -9.54 -22.96 -2.61
C GLN A 420 -9.16 -23.93 -1.49
N GLY A 421 -8.53 -25.06 -1.83
CA GLY A 421 -8.36 -26.14 -0.86
C GLY A 421 -9.72 -26.63 -0.32
N ASP A 422 -9.89 -26.62 0.99
CA ASP A 422 -11.15 -27.01 1.66
C ASP A 422 -12.16 -25.85 1.76
N ASP A 423 -11.75 -24.63 1.44
CA ASP A 423 -12.60 -23.44 1.47
C ASP A 423 -13.47 -23.36 0.21
N VAL A 424 -14.75 -23.06 0.41
CA VAL A 424 -15.73 -22.81 -0.64
C VAL A 424 -16.45 -21.51 -0.36
N HIS A 425 -16.28 -20.53 -1.23
CA HIS A 425 -17.08 -19.31 -1.24
C HIS A 425 -18.22 -19.45 -2.25
N LEU A 426 -19.42 -19.13 -1.82
CA LEU A 426 -20.60 -18.99 -2.69
C LEU A 426 -21.00 -17.52 -2.68
N VAL A 427 -21.13 -16.93 -3.86
CA VAL A 427 -21.48 -15.51 -4.04
C VAL A 427 -22.67 -15.43 -4.99
N LEU A 428 -23.67 -14.66 -4.60
CA LEU A 428 -24.88 -14.39 -5.37
C LEU A 428 -25.05 -12.88 -5.54
N PHE A 429 -25.15 -12.42 -6.77
CA PHE A 429 -25.58 -11.07 -7.11
C PHE A 429 -26.99 -11.10 -7.69
N ARG A 430 -27.86 -10.21 -7.24
CA ARG A 430 -29.24 -10.14 -7.73
C ARG A 430 -29.23 -9.81 -9.22
N LYS A 431 -29.91 -10.65 -10.01
CA LYS A 431 -30.10 -10.39 -11.44
C LYS A 431 -30.90 -9.13 -11.65
N ARG A 432 -30.60 -8.42 -12.74
CA ARG A 432 -31.41 -7.31 -13.25
C ARG A 432 -32.90 -7.68 -13.20
N ASP A 433 -33.70 -6.75 -12.68
CA ASP A 433 -35.17 -6.79 -12.63
C ASP A 433 -35.78 -8.04 -11.95
N SER A 434 -34.97 -8.83 -11.25
CA SER A 434 -35.43 -10.02 -10.55
C SER A 434 -36.02 -9.66 -9.18
N SER A 435 -37.14 -10.30 -8.86
CA SER A 435 -37.83 -10.17 -7.58
C SER A 435 -37.83 -11.50 -6.82
N GLY A 436 -38.06 -11.44 -5.51
CA GLY A 436 -37.99 -12.60 -4.62
C GLY A 436 -36.57 -12.95 -4.15
N PRO A 437 -36.41 -14.03 -3.36
CA PRO A 437 -35.11 -14.43 -2.83
C PRO A 437 -34.14 -14.88 -3.93
N MET A 438 -32.87 -14.54 -3.76
CA MET A 438 -31.75 -15.17 -4.45
C MET A 438 -31.46 -16.49 -3.76
N GLU A 439 -31.37 -17.60 -4.51
CA GLU A 439 -31.19 -18.93 -3.91
C GLU A 439 -30.25 -19.80 -4.74
N CYS A 440 -29.36 -20.52 -4.05
CA CYS A 440 -28.61 -21.66 -4.58
C CYS A 440 -28.68 -22.83 -3.57
N GLU A 441 -27.92 -23.90 -3.80
CA GLU A 441 -27.97 -25.13 -3.00
C GLU A 441 -27.89 -24.93 -1.47
N THR A 442 -27.10 -23.96 -0.98
CA THR A 442 -26.82 -23.80 0.45
C THR A 442 -26.90 -22.35 0.94
N LEU A 443 -27.30 -21.41 0.07
CA LEU A 443 -27.41 -19.99 0.41
C LEU A 443 -28.70 -19.43 -0.16
N ALA A 444 -29.48 -18.75 0.68
CA ALA A 444 -30.60 -17.93 0.27
C ALA A 444 -30.59 -16.57 0.99
N SER A 445 -30.94 -15.51 0.26
CA SER A 445 -31.08 -14.15 0.80
C SER A 445 -32.02 -13.31 -0.06
N ASP A 446 -32.68 -12.33 0.54
CA ASP A 446 -33.47 -11.32 -0.15
C ASP A 446 -32.71 -10.03 -0.49
N GLY A 447 -31.42 -9.95 -0.16
CA GLY A 447 -30.57 -8.78 -0.43
C GLY A 447 -30.24 -8.52 -1.91
N GLN A 448 -29.35 -7.56 -2.14
CA GLN A 448 -28.80 -7.24 -3.48
C GLN A 448 -27.58 -8.09 -3.84
N VAL A 449 -26.82 -8.47 -2.82
CA VAL A 449 -25.70 -9.41 -2.90
C VAL A 449 -25.69 -10.24 -1.62
N ALA A 450 -25.29 -11.50 -1.73
CA ALA A 450 -25.07 -12.37 -0.58
C ALA A 450 -23.86 -13.27 -0.83
N ALA A 451 -23.09 -13.56 0.22
CA ALA A 451 -21.99 -14.50 0.15
C ALA A 451 -21.85 -15.32 1.43
N VAL A 452 -21.34 -16.54 1.31
CA VAL A 452 -20.91 -17.37 2.45
C VAL A 452 -19.57 -18.01 2.15
N ARG A 453 -18.75 -18.19 3.19
CA ARG A 453 -17.57 -19.07 3.18
C ARG A 453 -17.87 -20.32 4.00
N LEU A 454 -17.66 -21.47 3.38
CA LEU A 454 -17.83 -22.78 3.98
C LEU A 454 -16.49 -23.52 3.97
N VAL A 455 -16.13 -24.20 5.06
CA VAL A 455 -14.98 -25.11 5.10
C VAL A 455 -15.48 -26.55 5.07
N ARG A 456 -15.01 -27.34 4.10
CA ARG A 456 -15.31 -28.77 3.99
C ARG A 456 -14.48 -29.58 4.98
N GLN A 457 -15.13 -30.53 5.64
CA GLN A 457 -14.53 -31.51 6.54
C GLN A 457 -15.17 -32.87 6.27
N GLY A 458 -14.62 -33.60 5.30
CA GLY A 458 -15.24 -34.82 4.79
C GLY A 458 -16.62 -34.52 4.17
N PRO A 459 -17.71 -35.22 4.59
CA PRO A 459 -19.04 -35.00 4.02
C PRO A 459 -19.78 -33.77 4.58
N LYS A 460 -19.21 -33.07 5.58
CA LYS A 460 -19.83 -31.90 6.22
C LYS A 460 -19.16 -30.60 5.79
N ALA A 461 -19.90 -29.51 5.79
CA ALA A 461 -19.40 -28.16 5.61
C ALA A 461 -19.77 -27.31 6.81
N SER A 462 -18.85 -26.45 7.26
CA SER A 462 -19.06 -25.54 8.39
C SER A 462 -18.99 -24.09 7.92
N LEU A 463 -19.91 -23.24 8.40
CA LEU A 463 -19.91 -21.81 8.10
C LEU A 463 -18.72 -21.12 8.78
N LYS A 464 -17.94 -20.38 8.00
CA LYS A 464 -16.85 -19.51 8.48
C LYS A 464 -17.18 -18.05 8.39
N SER A 465 -17.89 -17.64 7.35
CA SER A 465 -18.36 -16.26 7.24
C SER A 465 -19.61 -16.16 6.39
N ALA A 466 -20.39 -15.11 6.62
CA ALA A 466 -21.56 -14.78 5.83
C ALA A 466 -21.61 -13.27 5.57
N PHE A 467 -22.24 -12.87 4.48
CA PHE A 467 -22.34 -11.50 4.03
C PHE A 467 -23.64 -11.28 3.27
N ALA A 468 -24.28 -10.13 3.45
CA ALA A 468 -25.31 -9.65 2.55
C ALA A 468 -25.51 -8.13 2.67
N VAL A 469 -26.01 -7.49 1.61
CA VAL A 469 -26.32 -6.04 1.60
C VAL A 469 -27.79 -5.83 1.27
N GLY A 470 -28.43 -4.94 2.01
CA GLY A 470 -29.86 -4.65 1.90
C GLY A 470 -30.74 -5.87 2.14
N ALA A 471 -30.37 -6.78 3.04
CA ALA A 471 -31.06 -8.03 3.29
C ALA A 471 -31.84 -8.02 4.62
N THR A 472 -33.02 -8.63 4.64
CA THR A 472 -33.73 -8.97 5.88
C THR A 472 -33.37 -10.36 6.38
N PHE A 473 -32.82 -11.23 5.52
CA PHE A 473 -32.28 -12.51 5.96
C PHE A 473 -31.12 -13.01 5.09
N VAL A 474 -30.29 -13.82 5.74
CA VAL A 474 -29.35 -14.75 5.09
C VAL A 474 -29.58 -16.10 5.74
N ARG A 475 -29.79 -17.16 4.96
CA ARG A 475 -30.07 -18.50 5.48
C ARG A 475 -29.32 -19.58 4.72
N ASP A 476 -29.05 -20.67 5.43
CA ASP A 476 -28.59 -21.94 4.87
C ASP A 476 -29.70 -23.00 5.01
N PRO A 477 -29.50 -24.26 4.56
CA PRO A 477 -30.51 -25.32 4.71
C PRO A 477 -30.85 -25.65 6.17
N GLY A 478 -29.98 -25.29 7.13
CA GLY A 478 -30.17 -25.50 8.56
C GLY A 478 -30.96 -24.39 9.27
N GLY A 479 -31.17 -23.24 8.61
CA GLY A 479 -31.98 -22.13 9.14
C GLY A 479 -31.38 -20.75 8.82
N PRO A 480 -31.94 -19.67 9.41
CA PRO A 480 -31.38 -18.34 9.23
C PRO A 480 -29.98 -18.26 9.87
N ILE A 481 -29.00 -17.72 9.14
CA ILE A 481 -27.71 -17.30 9.69
C ILE A 481 -27.91 -15.97 10.42
N VAL A 482 -28.62 -15.05 9.77
CA VAL A 482 -29.08 -13.76 10.28
C VAL A 482 -30.49 -13.47 9.80
N SER A 483 -31.31 -12.81 10.62
CA SER A 483 -32.57 -12.19 10.22
C SER A 483 -32.76 -10.83 10.89
N SER A 484 -33.49 -9.93 10.24
CA SER A 484 -33.74 -8.56 10.69
C SER A 484 -35.15 -8.13 10.36
N THR A 485 -35.75 -7.28 11.21
CA THR A 485 -37.06 -6.67 10.94
C THR A 485 -37.05 -5.65 9.81
N VAL A 486 -35.87 -5.18 9.41
CA VAL A 486 -35.68 -4.21 8.31
C VAL A 486 -34.48 -4.64 7.44
N PRO A 487 -34.43 -4.24 6.15
CA PRO A 487 -33.24 -4.46 5.33
C PRO A 487 -32.00 -3.83 5.98
N ALA A 488 -30.91 -4.59 6.00
CA ALA A 488 -29.65 -4.17 6.60
C ALA A 488 -28.46 -4.79 5.88
N ASP A 489 -27.29 -4.22 6.11
CA ASP A 489 -26.02 -4.75 5.61
C ASP A 489 -25.36 -5.58 6.70
N TRP A 490 -24.85 -6.74 6.33
CA TRP A 490 -24.43 -7.79 7.24
C TRP A 490 -23.09 -8.36 6.82
N ALA A 491 -22.20 -8.50 7.79
CA ALA A 491 -21.05 -9.39 7.71
C ALA A 491 -20.96 -10.18 9.02
N LEU A 492 -20.67 -11.47 8.93
CA LEU A 492 -20.48 -12.36 10.06
C LEU A 492 -19.18 -13.15 9.88
N LEU A 493 -18.37 -13.20 10.91
CA LEU A 493 -17.21 -14.08 11.06
C LEU A 493 -17.47 -15.10 12.16
N VAL A 494 -17.13 -16.36 11.89
CA VAL A 494 -17.25 -17.48 12.83
C VAL A 494 -15.86 -18.02 13.14
N MET A 495 -15.41 -17.76 14.36
CA MET A 495 -14.12 -18.19 14.91
C MET A 495 -14.32 -19.32 15.91
N ARG A 496 -13.20 -19.92 16.33
CA ARG A 496 -13.21 -20.96 17.38
C ARG A 496 -13.82 -20.44 18.69
N ASP A 497 -13.46 -19.22 19.07
CA ASP A 497 -13.76 -18.67 20.40
C ASP A 497 -15.06 -17.85 20.44
N GLY A 498 -15.69 -17.63 19.28
CA GLY A 498 -16.93 -16.86 19.16
C GLY A 498 -17.21 -16.39 17.74
N LYS A 499 -18.12 -15.43 17.63
CA LYS A 499 -18.56 -14.83 16.37
C LYS A 499 -18.48 -13.31 16.47
N LEU A 500 -18.15 -12.69 15.36
CA LEU A 500 -18.10 -11.23 15.20
C LEU A 500 -19.01 -10.85 14.03
N ALA A 501 -20.01 -10.02 14.28
CA ALA A 501 -20.86 -9.45 13.24
C ALA A 501 -20.61 -7.94 13.11
N THR A 502 -20.54 -7.47 11.87
CA THR A 502 -20.66 -6.05 11.52
C THR A 502 -22.02 -5.88 10.87
N VAL A 503 -22.79 -4.88 11.31
CA VAL A 503 -24.14 -4.63 10.82
C VAL A 503 -24.35 -3.15 10.63
N ASN A 504 -24.95 -2.76 9.50
CA ASN A 504 -25.45 -1.40 9.30
C ASN A 504 -26.96 -1.45 9.07
N VAL A 505 -27.73 -0.83 9.97
CA VAL A 505 -29.19 -0.76 9.91
C VAL A 505 -29.63 0.67 9.62
N GLY A 506 -30.37 0.86 8.53
CA GLY A 506 -30.86 2.20 8.15
C GLY A 506 -31.98 2.74 9.05
N LYS A 507 -32.53 1.91 9.95
CA LYS A 507 -33.52 2.25 10.98
C LYS A 507 -33.36 1.29 12.15
N ALA A 508 -33.83 1.69 13.34
CA ALA A 508 -33.84 0.80 14.51
C ALA A 508 -34.51 -0.55 14.19
N ALA A 509 -33.87 -1.65 14.60
CA ALA A 509 -34.21 -2.99 14.15
C ALA A 509 -34.08 -4.03 15.28
N SER A 510 -34.94 -5.04 15.25
CA SER A 510 -34.72 -6.27 16.00
C SER A 510 -34.03 -7.27 15.08
N VAL A 511 -32.92 -7.83 15.55
CA VAL A 511 -32.06 -8.71 14.77
C VAL A 511 -31.89 -10.06 15.47
N LEU A 512 -31.86 -11.12 14.67
CA LEU A 512 -31.65 -12.50 15.10
C LEU A 512 -30.31 -12.98 14.54
N LEU A 513 -29.42 -13.45 15.41
CA LEU A 513 -28.12 -14.00 15.03
C LEU A 513 -28.03 -15.46 15.43
N SER A 514 -27.54 -16.31 14.53
CA SER A 514 -27.33 -17.75 14.80
C SER A 514 -26.39 -17.97 15.98
N ALA A 515 -26.80 -18.77 16.97
CA ALA A 515 -26.01 -19.10 18.16
C ALA A 515 -26.29 -20.54 18.60
N ALA A 516 -25.28 -21.42 18.54
CA ALA A 516 -25.46 -22.85 18.84
C ALA A 516 -25.89 -23.12 20.30
N ALA A 517 -25.55 -22.22 21.22
CA ALA A 517 -25.93 -22.23 22.62
C ALA A 517 -26.06 -20.78 23.13
N MET A 518 -26.57 -20.61 24.35
CA MET A 518 -26.55 -19.31 25.02
C MET A 518 -25.10 -18.82 25.14
N PRO A 519 -24.74 -17.67 24.56
CA PRO A 519 -23.37 -17.15 24.66
C PRO A 519 -23.06 -16.72 26.10
N ARG A 520 -21.78 -16.79 26.49
CA ARG A 520 -21.33 -16.31 27.82
C ARG A 520 -21.62 -14.82 27.98
N ALA A 521 -21.38 -14.05 26.93
CA ALA A 521 -21.72 -12.64 26.83
C ALA A 521 -21.96 -12.24 25.38
N VAL A 522 -22.69 -11.14 25.20
CA VAL A 522 -22.86 -10.43 23.93
C VAL A 522 -22.40 -9.00 24.13
N LEU A 523 -21.48 -8.54 23.30
CA LEU A 523 -20.95 -7.19 23.28
C LEU A 523 -21.46 -6.49 22.03
N VAL A 524 -22.18 -5.39 22.20
CA VAL A 524 -22.55 -4.47 21.12
C VAL A 524 -21.72 -3.20 21.29
N ASP A 525 -20.91 -2.86 20.29
CA ASP A 525 -19.98 -1.73 20.30
C ASP A 525 -19.08 -1.73 21.55
N GLY A 526 -18.60 -2.92 21.91
CA GLY A 526 -17.75 -3.17 23.08
C GLY A 526 -18.49 -3.18 24.43
N LYS A 527 -19.81 -2.92 24.46
CA LYS A 527 -20.61 -2.90 25.69
C LYS A 527 -21.43 -4.16 25.85
N SER A 528 -21.41 -4.76 27.04
CA SER A 528 -22.22 -5.95 27.32
C SER A 528 -23.71 -5.60 27.29
N VAL A 529 -24.50 -6.41 26.57
CA VAL A 529 -25.94 -6.25 26.46
C VAL A 529 -26.67 -7.54 26.85
N PRO A 530 -27.83 -7.45 27.52
CA PRO A 530 -28.68 -8.61 27.75
C PRO A 530 -29.30 -9.06 26.42
N VAL A 531 -29.37 -10.38 26.21
CA VAL A 531 -30.00 -10.96 25.02
C VAL A 531 -31.02 -12.03 25.39
N ARG A 532 -32.01 -12.22 24.51
CA ARG A 532 -32.92 -13.37 24.59
C ARG A 532 -32.37 -14.49 23.73
N PHE A 533 -32.31 -15.70 24.27
CA PHE A 533 -31.94 -16.91 23.55
C PHE A 533 -33.13 -17.85 23.43
N ALA A 534 -33.34 -18.41 22.24
CA ALA A 534 -34.42 -19.36 21.98
C ALA A 534 -33.84 -20.78 21.80
N PRO A 535 -33.93 -21.68 22.80
CA PRO A 535 -33.32 -23.02 22.69
C PRO A 535 -33.91 -23.89 21.57
N LYS A 536 -35.17 -23.65 21.21
CA LYS A 536 -35.88 -24.38 20.14
C LYS A 536 -35.58 -23.84 18.73
N ALA A 537 -34.94 -22.68 18.64
CA ALA A 537 -34.53 -22.03 17.40
C ALA A 537 -33.25 -21.24 17.71
N PRO A 538 -32.06 -21.85 17.54
CA PRO A 538 -30.79 -21.45 18.19
C PRO A 538 -30.30 -20.07 17.72
N PHE A 539 -30.94 -19.02 18.23
CA PHE A 539 -30.74 -17.62 17.88
C PHE A 539 -30.70 -16.77 19.14
N ILE A 540 -29.89 -15.71 19.09
CA ILE A 540 -29.98 -14.58 20.01
C ILE A 540 -30.73 -13.43 19.35
N SER A 541 -31.57 -12.74 20.12
CA SER A 541 -32.29 -11.54 19.68
C SER A 541 -31.72 -10.30 20.34
N ILE A 542 -31.42 -9.29 19.51
CA ILE A 542 -30.80 -8.02 19.90
C ILE A 542 -31.59 -6.88 19.24
N ASN A 543 -31.79 -5.78 19.95
CA ASN A 543 -32.31 -4.55 19.36
C ASN A 543 -31.15 -3.59 19.08
N LEU A 544 -31.12 -3.05 17.87
CA LEU A 544 -30.11 -2.10 17.41
C LEU A 544 -30.76 -0.75 17.11
N SER A 545 -30.05 0.33 17.42
CA SER A 545 -30.38 1.68 16.93
C SER A 545 -30.04 1.79 15.44
N GLU A 546 -30.45 2.89 14.79
CA GLU A 546 -29.97 3.22 13.44
C GLU A 546 -28.45 3.44 13.45
N GLY A 547 -27.77 2.94 12.42
CA GLY A 547 -26.33 3.09 12.23
C GLY A 547 -25.57 1.77 12.12
N GLU A 548 -24.24 1.90 12.14
CA GLU A 548 -23.30 0.79 12.11
C GLU A 548 -22.98 0.29 13.53
N HIS A 549 -23.00 -1.02 13.71
CA HIS A 549 -22.72 -1.69 14.97
C HIS A 549 -21.79 -2.89 14.78
N THR A 550 -20.96 -3.13 15.80
CA THR A 550 -20.19 -4.36 15.93
C THR A 550 -20.77 -5.22 17.05
N ILE A 551 -21.00 -6.51 16.77
CA ILE A 551 -21.59 -7.46 17.71
C ILE A 551 -20.65 -8.65 17.88
N ALA A 552 -20.05 -8.81 19.07
CA ALA A 552 -19.22 -9.94 19.42
C ALA A 552 -19.94 -10.85 20.43
N TYR A 553 -20.00 -12.15 20.16
CA TYR A 553 -20.72 -13.10 21.02
C TYR A 553 -20.12 -14.51 20.94
N GLY A 554 -20.21 -15.28 22.02
CA GLY A 554 -19.68 -16.65 22.07
C GLY A 554 -19.13 -17.02 23.43
N GLU A 555 -18.12 -17.88 23.44
CA GLU A 555 -17.41 -18.28 24.67
C GLU A 555 -16.50 -17.15 25.15
N TYR A 556 -15.70 -16.56 24.25
CA TYR A 556 -14.79 -15.44 24.53
C TYR A 556 -14.99 -14.27 23.54
N PRO A 557 -16.10 -13.51 23.64
CA PRO A 557 -16.41 -12.44 22.69
C PRO A 557 -15.36 -11.32 22.63
N GLU A 558 -14.63 -11.05 23.71
CA GLU A 558 -13.54 -10.09 23.75
C GLU A 558 -12.28 -10.55 22.98
N ALA A 559 -12.21 -11.83 22.57
CA ALA A 559 -11.11 -12.38 21.80
C ALA A 559 -11.32 -12.35 20.29
N VAL A 560 -12.55 -12.04 19.85
CA VAL A 560 -12.89 -12.01 18.42
C VAL A 560 -12.83 -10.62 17.80
N THR A 561 -12.60 -9.57 18.59
CA THR A 561 -12.43 -8.19 18.13
C THR A 561 -10.95 -7.83 17.96
N SER A 562 -10.66 -6.78 17.18
CA SER A 562 -9.35 -6.13 17.23
C SER A 562 -9.12 -5.53 18.62
N ARG A 563 -7.88 -5.56 19.13
CA ARG A 563 -7.57 -5.08 20.49
C ARG A 563 -6.09 -4.77 20.71
N PRO A 564 -5.77 -3.92 21.70
CA PRO A 564 -4.41 -3.80 22.23
C PRO A 564 -3.89 -5.12 22.81
N MET A 565 -2.58 -5.33 22.71
CA MET A 565 -1.85 -6.45 23.29
C MET A 565 -0.99 -5.97 24.48
N PRO A 566 -0.54 -6.89 25.36
CA PRO A 566 0.47 -6.57 26.37
C PRO A 566 1.73 -5.96 25.73
N LYS A 567 2.32 -4.97 26.39
CA LYS A 567 3.56 -4.35 25.93
C LYS A 567 4.72 -5.35 25.97
N LEU A 568 5.64 -5.21 25.02
CA LEU A 568 6.92 -5.91 25.06
C LEU A 568 7.98 -5.01 25.69
N THR A 569 8.54 -5.44 26.81
CA THR A 569 9.58 -4.69 27.52
C THR A 569 10.97 -5.13 27.07
N ILE A 570 11.81 -4.17 26.69
CA ILE A 570 13.22 -4.37 26.34
C ILE A 570 14.06 -3.78 27.48
N ARG A 571 14.83 -4.64 28.16
CA ARG A 571 15.75 -4.23 29.23
C ARG A 571 17.07 -4.98 29.09
N THR A 572 18.04 -4.34 28.48
CA THR A 572 19.44 -4.77 28.46
C THR A 572 20.31 -3.68 29.11
N GLU A 573 21.59 -3.96 29.31
CA GLU A 573 22.54 -2.96 29.87
C GLU A 573 22.59 -1.68 29.01
N ARG A 574 22.46 -1.82 27.69
CA ARG A 574 22.67 -0.73 26.73
C ARG A 574 21.41 -0.31 25.95
N VAL A 575 20.34 -1.10 25.99
CA VAL A 575 19.10 -0.82 25.24
C VAL A 575 17.90 -0.97 26.19
N GLN A 576 17.06 0.07 26.25
CA GLN A 576 15.87 0.09 27.08
C GLN A 576 14.67 0.60 26.28
N GLY A 577 13.51 0.00 26.46
CA GLY A 577 12.30 0.49 25.79
C GLY A 577 11.07 -0.36 26.10
N GLU A 578 9.92 0.14 25.70
CA GLU A 578 8.66 -0.60 25.71
C GLU A 578 8.00 -0.44 24.34
N LEU A 579 7.56 -1.56 23.78
CA LEU A 579 6.78 -1.57 22.55
C LEU A 579 5.31 -1.82 22.90
N ASP A 580 4.45 -0.90 22.49
CA ASP A 580 3.01 -1.13 22.45
C ASP A 580 2.71 -2.21 21.40
N GLY A 581 1.63 -2.95 21.62
CA GLY A 581 1.19 -4.01 20.73
C GLY A 581 -0.28 -3.87 20.38
N TYR A 582 -0.65 -4.24 19.16
CA TYR A 582 -2.03 -4.30 18.71
C TYR A 582 -2.26 -5.50 17.80
N GLU A 583 -3.36 -6.22 18.01
CA GLU A 583 -3.81 -7.25 17.09
C GLU A 583 -5.08 -6.80 16.37
N GLN A 584 -4.97 -6.69 15.05
CA GLN A 584 -6.04 -6.34 14.14
C GLN A 584 -6.69 -7.62 13.61
N ARG A 585 -8.01 -7.71 13.75
CA ARG A 585 -8.79 -8.83 13.24
C ARG A 585 -8.68 -8.92 11.72
N GLN A 586 -8.32 -10.12 11.25
CA GLN A 586 -8.40 -10.55 9.87
C GLN A 586 -9.38 -11.73 9.77
N PRO A 587 -9.76 -12.18 8.56
CA PRO A 587 -10.77 -13.24 8.39
C PRO A 587 -10.40 -14.57 9.03
N ASP A 588 -9.12 -14.97 8.90
CA ASP A 588 -8.63 -16.28 9.36
C ASP A 588 -7.74 -16.20 10.60
N ASP A 589 -7.24 -15.01 10.94
CA ASP A 589 -6.23 -14.79 11.97
C ASP A 589 -6.21 -13.32 12.42
N CYS A 590 -5.10 -12.86 13.00
CA CYS A 590 -4.83 -11.45 13.27
C CYS A 590 -3.59 -10.99 12.52
N LEU A 591 -3.61 -9.76 12.02
CA LEU A 591 -2.38 -9.02 11.75
C LEU A 591 -1.94 -8.37 13.07
N ARG A 592 -0.69 -8.58 13.46
CA ARG A 592 -0.12 -8.03 14.70
C ARG A 592 0.90 -6.96 14.38
N TYR A 593 0.89 -5.92 15.20
CA TYR A 593 1.82 -4.82 15.11
C TYR A 593 2.38 -4.50 16.49
N TRP A 594 3.70 -4.35 16.58
CA TRP A 594 4.39 -3.83 17.76
C TRP A 594 5.19 -2.60 17.39
N TRP A 595 5.17 -1.57 18.23
CA TRP A 595 5.90 -0.33 17.97
C TRP A 595 6.31 0.39 19.24
N GLY A 596 7.39 1.15 19.18
CA GLY A 596 7.80 2.00 20.29
C GLY A 596 9.22 2.51 20.15
N ALA A 597 9.56 3.48 21.01
CA ALA A 597 10.90 3.99 21.11
C ALA A 597 11.79 3.05 21.95
N VAL A 598 13.01 2.81 21.46
CA VAL A 598 14.08 2.13 22.17
C VAL A 598 15.23 3.11 22.38
N ALA A 599 15.59 3.35 23.63
CA ALA A 599 16.73 4.15 24.02
C ALA A 599 18.00 3.30 23.98
N VAL A 600 19.00 3.77 23.26
CA VAL A 600 20.30 3.13 23.04
C VAL A 600 21.36 3.99 23.72
N GLY A 601 22.10 3.39 24.66
CA GLY A 601 23.09 4.09 25.49
C GLY A 601 24.50 4.17 24.90
N LYS A 602 24.76 3.53 23.75
CA LYS A 602 26.04 3.62 23.04
C LYS A 602 25.83 3.37 21.55
N THR A 603 26.40 4.24 20.70
CA THR A 603 26.49 4.00 19.26
C THR A 603 27.29 2.73 18.98
N ASP A 604 26.66 1.71 18.41
CA ASP A 604 27.32 0.45 18.06
C ASP A 604 26.45 -0.45 17.17
N ARG A 605 26.99 -1.62 16.83
CA ARG A 605 26.23 -2.71 16.21
C ARG A 605 25.51 -3.54 17.25
N TYR A 606 24.23 -3.75 16.99
CA TYR A 606 23.36 -4.59 17.79
C TYR A 606 22.74 -5.70 16.94
N ARG A 607 22.69 -6.91 17.47
CA ARG A 607 21.89 -8.00 16.95
C ARG A 607 20.52 -7.95 17.61
N LEU A 608 19.49 -7.65 16.82
CA LEU A 608 18.09 -7.78 17.21
C LEU A 608 17.68 -9.25 17.11
N ILE A 609 17.14 -9.81 18.19
CA ILE A 609 16.65 -11.19 18.24
C ILE A 609 15.16 -11.17 18.61
N LEU A 610 14.36 -11.87 17.81
CA LEU A 610 12.92 -12.04 17.99
C LEU A 610 12.66 -13.41 18.62
N GLU A 611 12.15 -13.40 19.85
CA GLU A 611 12.03 -14.59 20.67
C GLU A 611 10.65 -15.23 20.54
N GLY A 612 10.62 -16.54 20.28
CA GLY A 612 9.38 -17.31 20.25
C GLY A 612 8.42 -16.91 19.12
N TRP A 613 8.94 -16.43 17.99
CA TRP A 613 8.11 -16.13 16.83
C TRP A 613 7.41 -17.38 16.29
N GLN A 614 6.07 -17.36 16.26
CA GLN A 614 5.25 -18.50 15.85
C GLN A 614 4.55 -18.24 14.51
N HIS A 615 5.31 -18.25 13.42
CA HIS A 615 4.77 -18.24 12.06
C HIS A 615 5.86 -18.65 11.06
N VAL A 616 5.46 -19.19 9.90
CA VAL A 616 6.39 -19.63 8.86
C VAL A 616 7.15 -18.46 8.22
N ALA A 617 6.46 -17.34 8.02
CA ALA A 617 7.06 -16.10 7.54
C ALA A 617 7.60 -15.28 8.71
N PRO A 618 8.82 -14.73 8.65
CA PRO A 618 9.31 -13.76 9.62
C PRO A 618 8.45 -12.48 9.61
N PRO A 619 8.42 -11.69 10.69
CA PRO A 619 7.78 -10.39 10.66
C PRO A 619 8.59 -9.41 9.81
N ASN A 620 7.91 -8.41 9.25
CA ASN A 620 8.59 -7.24 8.73
C ASN A 620 9.03 -6.38 9.91
N VAL A 621 10.31 -5.97 9.93
CA VAL A 621 10.86 -5.10 10.96
C VAL A 621 11.29 -3.79 10.33
N THR A 622 11.00 -2.68 11.00
CA THR A 622 11.51 -1.35 10.65
C THR A 622 12.17 -0.70 11.85
N CYS A 623 13.24 0.05 11.61
CA CYS A 623 13.92 0.90 12.58
C CYS A 623 14.04 2.30 11.97
N ASP A 624 13.49 3.32 12.64
CA ASP A 624 13.44 4.71 12.16
C ASP A 624 12.83 4.82 10.74
N GLY A 625 11.75 4.08 10.52
CA GLY A 625 11.07 4.01 9.22
C GLY A 625 11.80 3.21 8.13
N LYS A 626 13.02 2.74 8.37
CA LYS A 626 13.79 1.94 7.41
C LYS A 626 13.62 0.44 7.66
N PRO A 627 13.51 -0.40 6.62
CA PRO A 627 13.47 -1.85 6.78
C PRO A 627 14.72 -2.40 7.51
N ALA A 628 14.51 -3.39 8.36
CA ALA A 628 15.56 -4.15 9.04
C ALA A 628 15.48 -5.62 8.64
N ASN A 629 16.60 -6.17 8.15
CA ASN A 629 16.67 -7.55 7.68
C ASN A 629 16.76 -8.53 8.86
N VAL A 630 15.63 -9.15 9.23
CA VAL A 630 15.57 -10.23 10.21
C VAL A 630 15.33 -11.56 9.50
N LYS A 631 16.18 -12.55 9.80
CA LYS A 631 16.19 -13.86 9.14
C LYS A 631 16.54 -14.97 10.13
N ALA A 632 16.24 -16.21 9.77
CA ALA A 632 16.57 -17.35 10.61
C ALA A 632 18.08 -17.58 10.62
N GLU A 633 18.70 -17.50 11.80
CA GLU A 633 20.14 -17.68 12.02
C GLU A 633 20.37 -18.54 13.28
N GLY A 634 20.91 -19.75 13.13
CA GLY A 634 21.21 -20.62 14.27
C GLY A 634 19.99 -21.09 15.08
N GLY A 635 18.81 -21.10 14.46
CA GLY A 635 17.54 -21.48 15.11
C GLY A 635 16.77 -20.31 15.74
N GLU A 636 17.32 -19.10 15.73
CA GLU A 636 16.64 -17.88 16.17
C GLU A 636 16.30 -16.98 14.96
N LEU A 637 15.32 -16.10 15.10
CA LEU A 637 15.07 -15.02 14.15
C LEU A 637 15.86 -13.78 14.58
N ALA A 638 16.87 -13.42 13.80
CA ALA A 638 17.79 -12.35 14.16
C ALA A 638 18.19 -11.46 12.96
N GLY A 639 18.57 -10.23 13.26
CA GLY A 639 19.05 -9.25 12.28
C GLY A 639 20.05 -8.28 12.89
N GLY A 640 21.05 -7.86 12.10
CA GLY A 640 22.00 -6.83 12.50
C GLY A 640 21.45 -5.43 12.29
N LEU A 641 21.63 -4.56 13.28
CA LEU A 641 21.26 -3.15 13.27
C LEU A 641 22.47 -2.30 13.69
N TRP A 642 22.67 -1.18 13.01
CA TRP A 642 23.52 -0.11 13.53
C TRP A 642 22.64 0.92 14.20
N LEU A 643 22.87 1.16 15.50
CA LEU A 643 22.10 2.12 16.27
C LEU A 643 23.06 3.14 16.87
N THR A 644 22.66 4.41 16.81
CA THR A 644 23.37 5.50 17.46
C THR A 644 22.94 5.64 18.91
N GLU A 645 23.74 6.30 19.72
CA GLU A 645 23.28 6.72 21.05
C GLU A 645 22.08 7.66 20.89
N GLY A 646 20.99 7.38 21.61
CA GLY A 646 19.75 8.12 21.51
C GLY A 646 18.49 7.25 21.41
N SER A 647 17.41 7.83 20.91
CA SER A 647 16.12 7.16 20.74
C SER A 647 15.94 6.70 19.31
N HIS A 648 15.55 5.44 19.13
CA HIS A 648 15.21 4.83 17.84
C HIS A 648 13.79 4.28 17.88
N PHE A 649 13.03 4.39 16.78
CA PHE A 649 11.67 3.87 16.71
C PHE A 649 11.65 2.52 16.02
N LEU A 650 11.27 1.48 16.75
CA LEU A 650 11.15 0.13 16.22
C LEU A 650 9.69 -0.17 15.86
N GLY A 651 9.47 -0.79 14.71
CA GLY A 651 8.16 -1.30 14.26
C GLY A 651 8.28 -2.76 13.82
N LEU A 652 7.31 -3.59 14.18
CA LEU A 652 7.24 -5.00 13.77
C LEU A 652 5.82 -5.32 13.31
N SER A 653 5.67 -5.84 12.10
CA SER A 653 4.37 -6.26 11.54
C SER A 653 4.41 -7.72 11.09
N GLY A 654 3.33 -8.47 11.33
CA GLY A 654 3.22 -9.84 10.82
C GLY A 654 2.07 -10.63 11.42
N ARG A 655 1.92 -11.88 11.00
CA ARG A 655 0.80 -12.76 11.40
C ARG A 655 1.12 -13.69 12.57
N GLY A 656 2.39 -13.78 12.98
CA GLY A 656 2.85 -14.61 14.09
C GLY A 656 2.60 -13.99 15.47
N ASN A 657 2.75 -14.83 16.50
CA ASN A 657 2.89 -14.37 17.89
C ASN A 657 4.36 -14.16 18.21
N LEU A 658 4.65 -13.18 19.07
CA LEU A 658 6.00 -12.85 19.54
C LEU A 658 6.03 -12.90 21.07
N ALA A 659 7.01 -13.60 21.65
CA ALA A 659 7.13 -13.72 23.10
C ALA A 659 8.02 -12.64 23.71
N GLY A 660 9.03 -12.18 22.98
CA GLY A 660 9.99 -11.20 23.48
C GLY A 660 10.93 -10.67 22.39
N ILE A 661 11.68 -9.64 22.75
CA ILE A 661 12.71 -9.03 21.91
C ILE A 661 13.96 -8.83 22.76
N ARG A 662 15.12 -9.19 22.21
CA ARG A 662 16.42 -9.03 22.85
C ARG A 662 17.40 -8.34 21.91
N PHE A 663 18.19 -7.42 22.47
CA PHE A 663 19.31 -6.80 21.78
C PHE A 663 20.61 -7.36 22.36
N LEU A 664 21.43 -7.95 21.50
CA LEU A 664 22.80 -8.33 21.85
C LEU A 664 23.75 -7.33 21.22
N HIS A 665 24.64 -6.77 22.01
CA HIS A 665 25.72 -5.95 21.51
C HIS A 665 26.77 -6.85 20.86
N GLU A 666 27.14 -6.55 19.62
CA GLU A 666 28.21 -7.26 18.91
C GLU A 666 29.43 -6.35 18.93
N ASP A 667 30.32 -6.51 19.92
CA ASP A 667 31.61 -5.81 20.03
C ASP A 667 32.49 -6.13 18.81
N ARG A 668 32.22 -5.47 17.68
CA ARG A 668 32.99 -5.57 16.44
C ARG A 668 34.03 -4.46 16.45
N PRO A 669 35.32 -4.75 16.21
CA PRO A 669 36.31 -3.71 16.06
C PRO A 669 35.93 -2.80 14.89
N MET A 670 35.67 -1.53 15.20
CA MET A 670 35.46 -0.48 14.22
C MET A 670 36.80 0.13 13.86
N SER A 671 37.06 0.26 12.57
CA SER A 671 38.21 0.99 12.05
C SER A 671 37.76 2.14 11.16
N ARG A 672 38.71 2.98 10.75
CA ARG A 672 38.49 4.07 9.79
C ARG A 672 39.17 3.75 8.47
N ALA A 673 38.66 4.33 7.40
CA ALA A 673 39.39 4.44 6.16
C ALA A 673 40.11 5.80 6.11
N GLU A 674 41.39 5.79 5.75
CA GLU A 674 42.17 6.99 5.51
C GLU A 674 41.77 7.59 4.16
N MET A 675 41.27 8.83 4.15
CA MET A 675 41.00 9.56 2.92
C MET A 675 42.33 10.06 2.33
N LEU A 676 42.67 9.58 1.13
CA LEU A 676 43.91 9.93 0.46
C LEU A 676 43.77 11.24 -0.34
N PRO A 677 44.88 11.95 -0.64
CA PRO A 677 44.84 13.17 -1.43
C PRO A 677 44.20 12.97 -2.80
N LYS A 678 43.55 14.01 -3.35
CA LYS A 678 42.88 13.95 -4.66
C LYS A 678 43.82 13.50 -5.80
N SER A 679 45.10 13.83 -5.71
CA SER A 679 46.13 13.45 -6.67
C SER A 679 46.60 11.99 -6.57
N PHE A 680 46.12 11.24 -5.57
CA PHE A 680 46.54 9.86 -5.36
C PHE A 680 46.01 8.96 -6.47
N THR A 681 46.87 8.08 -6.97
CA THR A 681 46.52 7.01 -7.90
C THR A 681 47.03 5.67 -7.37
N PRO A 682 46.25 4.58 -7.50
CA PRO A 682 46.71 3.24 -7.13
C PRO A 682 47.99 2.86 -7.88
N ALA A 683 48.85 2.08 -7.23
CA ALA A 683 50.11 1.65 -7.81
C ALA A 683 49.90 0.82 -9.09
N LYS A 684 50.84 0.92 -10.02
CA LYS A 684 50.84 0.12 -11.25
C LYS A 684 50.87 -1.37 -10.90
N GLY A 685 49.91 -2.14 -11.44
CA GLY A 685 49.72 -3.55 -11.11
C GLY A 685 48.66 -3.81 -10.03
N SER A 686 47.96 -2.77 -9.53
CA SER A 686 46.75 -2.95 -8.73
C SER A 686 45.65 -3.62 -9.55
N ILE A 687 44.88 -4.51 -8.92
CA ILE A 687 43.68 -5.09 -9.52
C ILE A 687 42.57 -4.06 -9.37
N LEU A 688 42.06 -3.54 -10.49
CA LEU A 688 41.00 -2.54 -10.51
C LEU A 688 39.68 -3.21 -10.87
N ILE A 689 38.64 -2.93 -10.09
CA ILE A 689 37.29 -3.43 -10.29
C ILE A 689 36.34 -2.23 -10.28
N GLU A 690 35.63 -2.06 -11.39
CA GLU A 690 34.56 -1.06 -11.51
C GLU A 690 33.40 -1.43 -10.57
N ALA A 691 32.98 -0.48 -9.75
CA ALA A 691 32.01 -0.74 -8.68
C ALA A 691 30.63 -1.06 -9.24
N GLU A 692 30.27 -0.55 -10.42
CA GLU A 692 29.03 -0.87 -11.13
C GLU A 692 28.99 -2.32 -11.64
N ASN A 693 30.13 -3.02 -11.69
CA ASN A 693 30.23 -4.41 -12.12
C ASN A 693 30.18 -5.37 -10.92
N ALA A 694 29.19 -5.21 -10.05
CA ALA A 694 28.94 -6.15 -8.96
C ALA A 694 28.61 -7.54 -9.50
N ALA A 695 29.22 -8.57 -8.92
CA ALA A 695 28.98 -9.97 -9.28
C ALA A 695 27.64 -10.48 -8.72
N VAL A 696 27.31 -10.06 -7.49
CA VAL A 696 26.04 -10.37 -6.81
C VAL A 696 25.66 -9.18 -5.93
N GLU A 697 24.36 -8.89 -5.80
CA GLU A 697 23.85 -7.84 -4.92
C GLU A 697 22.67 -8.34 -4.09
N GLY A 698 22.36 -7.63 -3.01
CA GLY A 698 21.15 -7.82 -2.23
C GLY A 698 19.87 -7.48 -2.97
N GLU A 699 18.73 -7.90 -2.42
CA GLU A 699 17.40 -7.54 -2.95
C GLU A 699 17.17 -6.02 -2.94
N VAL A 700 17.66 -5.36 -1.89
CA VAL A 700 17.80 -3.90 -1.87
C VAL A 700 19.18 -3.58 -2.45
N LYS A 701 19.21 -2.98 -3.63
CA LYS A 701 20.44 -2.65 -4.36
C LYS A 701 20.60 -1.15 -4.56
N GLY A 702 21.83 -0.73 -4.89
CA GLY A 702 22.10 0.63 -5.30
C GLY A 702 21.60 0.90 -6.72
N LYS A 703 21.98 2.06 -7.27
CA LYS A 703 21.72 2.41 -8.67
C LYS A 703 23.03 2.70 -9.37
N VAL A 704 23.19 2.21 -10.59
CA VAL A 704 24.25 2.64 -11.49
C VAL A 704 23.82 3.95 -12.14
N MET A 705 24.62 5.00 -11.98
CA MET A 705 24.31 6.33 -12.51
C MET A 705 25.53 6.99 -13.11
N GLU A 706 25.32 7.81 -14.14
CA GLU A 706 26.37 8.66 -14.70
C GLU A 706 26.87 9.66 -13.66
N LYS A 707 28.20 9.83 -13.61
CA LYS A 707 28.86 10.70 -12.64
C LYS A 707 30.05 11.42 -13.25
N VAL A 708 30.22 12.68 -12.86
CA VAL A 708 31.38 13.47 -13.26
C VAL A 708 32.65 12.78 -12.78
N ALA A 709 33.62 12.58 -13.70
CA ALA A 709 34.93 11.99 -13.43
C ALA A 709 34.92 10.57 -12.83
N ALA A 710 33.81 9.85 -12.96
CA ALA A 710 33.76 8.42 -12.70
C ALA A 710 34.58 7.65 -13.75
N SER A 711 35.21 6.55 -13.33
CA SER A 711 35.82 5.60 -14.25
C SER A 711 34.70 4.99 -15.10
N GLY A 712 34.93 4.82 -16.40
CA GLY A 712 33.87 4.34 -17.31
C GLY A 712 32.64 5.27 -17.50
N GLY A 713 32.58 6.42 -16.80
CA GLY A 713 31.50 7.41 -16.88
C GLY A 713 30.29 7.17 -15.97
N VAL A 714 30.24 6.02 -15.27
CA VAL A 714 29.15 5.65 -14.35
C VAL A 714 29.73 5.15 -13.03
N ALA A 715 28.92 5.15 -11.97
CA ALA A 715 29.34 4.65 -10.66
C ALA A 715 28.18 3.96 -9.92
N HIS A 716 28.51 3.12 -8.94
CA HIS A 716 27.54 2.47 -8.08
C HIS A 716 27.10 3.40 -6.93
N CYS A 717 25.87 3.88 -7.00
CA CYS A 717 25.37 4.99 -6.19
C CYS A 717 24.14 4.60 -5.34
N VAL A 718 23.62 5.55 -4.54
CA VAL A 718 22.36 5.42 -3.78
C VAL A 718 22.40 4.29 -2.74
N TRP A 719 23.45 4.31 -1.91
CA TRP A 719 23.60 3.40 -0.76
C TRP A 719 22.95 3.99 0.51
N ASP A 720 21.66 4.30 0.46
CA ASP A 720 20.93 5.04 1.52
C ASP A 720 19.98 4.18 2.37
N THR A 721 19.83 2.91 2.01
CA THR A 721 18.83 2.00 2.56
C THR A 721 19.50 0.85 3.30
N LEU A 722 19.10 0.63 4.56
CA LEU A 722 19.57 -0.50 5.36
C LEU A 722 19.26 -1.83 4.66
N GLY A 723 20.21 -2.75 4.71
CA GLY A 723 20.12 -4.04 4.02
C GLY A 723 20.74 -4.06 2.62
N GLN A 724 21.20 -2.93 2.09
CA GLN A 724 21.97 -2.88 0.85
C GLN A 724 23.37 -3.50 1.03
N TRP A 725 23.73 -4.39 0.11
CA TRP A 725 25.06 -4.94 -0.02
C TRP A 725 25.35 -5.35 -1.46
N ALA A 726 26.62 -5.33 -1.82
CA ALA A 726 27.11 -5.80 -3.11
C ALA A 726 28.41 -6.61 -2.92
N GLU A 727 28.61 -7.57 -3.81
CA GLU A 727 29.75 -8.47 -3.85
C GLU A 727 30.48 -8.35 -5.19
N TRP A 728 31.80 -8.25 -5.16
CA TRP A 728 32.66 -8.19 -6.32
C TRP A 728 33.64 -9.36 -6.33
N ASP A 729 33.82 -9.93 -7.51
CA ASP A 729 34.81 -10.97 -7.75
C ASP A 729 36.19 -10.34 -7.94
N VAL A 730 37.16 -10.82 -7.16
CA VAL A 730 38.55 -10.36 -7.19
C VAL A 730 39.41 -11.49 -7.74
N GLY A 731 39.89 -11.33 -8.98
CA GLY A 731 40.82 -12.26 -9.59
C GLY A 731 42.27 -11.94 -9.22
N VAL A 732 42.89 -12.82 -8.44
CA VAL A 732 44.26 -12.65 -7.94
C VAL A 732 45.19 -13.59 -8.70
N GLU A 733 46.11 -13.03 -9.49
CA GLU A 733 47.04 -13.84 -10.31
C GLU A 733 48.21 -14.42 -9.50
N ARG A 734 48.69 -13.67 -8.50
CA ARG A 734 49.82 -14.04 -7.66
C ARG A 734 49.45 -13.93 -6.19
N GLU A 735 49.68 -15.00 -5.44
CA GLU A 735 49.53 -14.96 -3.98
C GLU A 735 50.41 -13.86 -3.37
N GLY A 736 49.83 -13.09 -2.45
CA GLY A 736 50.53 -11.95 -1.86
C GLY A 736 49.70 -11.20 -0.83
N ARG A 737 50.24 -10.07 -0.37
CA ARG A 737 49.53 -9.14 0.51
C ARG A 737 49.01 -7.97 -0.32
N TYR A 738 47.78 -7.58 -0.04
CA TYR A 738 47.08 -6.52 -0.75
C TYR A 738 46.43 -5.54 0.23
N GLU A 739 46.47 -4.25 -0.10
CA GLU A 739 45.66 -3.21 0.54
C GLU A 739 44.40 -2.97 -0.29
N LEU A 740 43.24 -2.88 0.36
CA LEU A 740 42.01 -2.45 -0.30
C LEU A 740 41.91 -0.93 -0.28
N LEU A 741 41.74 -0.36 -1.47
CA LEU A 741 41.41 1.04 -1.71
C LEU A 741 40.01 1.13 -2.30
N VAL A 742 39.17 1.98 -1.73
CA VAL A 742 37.80 2.24 -2.21
C VAL A 742 37.75 3.67 -2.75
N ARG A 743 37.48 3.85 -4.04
CA ARG A 743 37.23 5.18 -4.61
C ARG A 743 35.77 5.55 -4.39
N GLY A 744 35.52 6.55 -3.56
CA GLY A 744 34.18 6.95 -3.15
C GLY A 744 33.95 8.45 -3.11
N ALA A 745 32.68 8.85 -3.07
CA ALA A 745 32.25 10.24 -2.91
C ALA A 745 30.96 10.32 -2.06
N SER A 746 30.91 11.28 -1.15
CA SER A 746 29.77 11.50 -0.24
C SER A 746 29.82 12.85 0.45
N GLU A 747 28.66 13.34 0.88
CA GLU A 747 28.50 14.47 1.81
C GLU A 747 28.14 14.04 3.24
N HIS A 748 28.05 12.74 3.53
CA HIS A 748 27.69 12.24 4.87
C HIS A 748 28.92 12.05 5.78
N ASP A 749 28.74 12.33 7.07
CA ASP A 749 29.80 12.25 8.08
C ASP A 749 29.90 10.88 8.81
N GLU A 750 28.89 10.01 8.65
CA GLU A 750 28.78 8.70 9.30
C GLU A 750 28.60 7.57 8.26
N ILE A 751 29.56 7.45 7.34
CA ILE A 751 29.55 6.42 6.31
C ILE A 751 30.16 5.14 6.88
N LEU A 752 29.36 4.09 7.00
CA LEU A 752 29.77 2.82 7.61
C LEU A 752 29.51 1.66 6.65
N ARG A 753 30.56 0.86 6.41
CA ARG A 753 30.46 -0.37 5.63
C ARG A 753 31.02 -1.54 6.41
N GLU A 754 30.27 -2.64 6.48
CA GLU A 754 30.87 -3.92 6.88
C GLU A 754 31.58 -4.50 5.67
N LEU A 755 32.86 -4.80 5.85
CA LEU A 755 33.66 -5.50 4.85
C LEU A 755 33.61 -6.98 5.15
N ARG A 756 33.27 -7.81 4.15
CA ARG A 756 33.49 -9.26 4.20
C ARG A 756 34.39 -9.72 3.07
N LEU A 757 35.35 -10.57 3.38
CA LEU A 757 36.22 -11.20 2.40
C LEU A 757 36.04 -12.72 2.52
N ASP A 758 35.65 -13.36 1.43
CA ASP A 758 35.36 -14.80 1.36
C ASP A 758 34.40 -15.27 2.47
N GLY A 759 33.34 -14.48 2.70
CA GLY A 759 32.28 -14.75 3.68
C GLY A 759 32.67 -14.46 5.14
N ARG A 760 33.93 -14.15 5.44
CA ARG A 760 34.38 -13.75 6.78
C ARG A 760 34.22 -12.23 6.93
N ALA A 761 33.67 -11.76 8.05
CA ALA A 761 33.50 -10.34 8.35
C ALA A 761 34.67 -9.82 9.22
N PRO A 762 35.80 -9.38 8.63
CA PRO A 762 36.96 -8.92 9.37
C PRO A 762 36.73 -7.66 10.20
N GLN A 763 35.94 -6.68 9.72
CA GLN A 763 35.78 -5.39 10.40
C GLN A 763 34.64 -4.51 9.82
N LEU A 764 34.18 -3.56 10.64
CA LEU A 764 33.36 -2.43 10.20
C LEU A 764 34.28 -1.23 9.91
N VAL A 765 34.07 -0.55 8.78
CA VAL A 765 34.93 0.53 8.31
C VAL A 765 34.14 1.83 8.18
N ARG A 766 34.64 2.90 8.81
CA ARG A 766 34.12 4.27 8.70
C ARG A 766 34.84 5.07 7.61
N PHE A 767 34.09 5.70 6.71
CA PHE A 767 34.59 6.62 5.68
C PHE A 767 34.21 8.06 6.02
N ALA A 768 35.03 9.01 5.60
CA ALA A 768 34.78 10.44 5.79
C ALA A 768 34.03 11.04 4.60
N ALA A 769 33.33 12.16 4.81
CA ALA A 769 32.74 12.94 3.73
C ALA A 769 33.84 13.47 2.78
N THR A 770 33.59 13.37 1.48
CA THR A 770 34.44 14.01 0.46
C THR A 770 34.00 15.43 0.12
N GLY A 771 32.79 15.81 0.55
CA GLY A 771 32.20 17.13 0.37
C GLY A 771 31.32 17.29 -0.86
N GLY A 772 31.01 16.19 -1.57
CA GLY A 772 30.16 16.24 -2.76
C GLY A 772 29.75 14.87 -3.32
N TRP A 773 28.83 14.88 -4.28
CA TRP A 773 28.21 13.70 -4.89
C TRP A 773 28.67 13.39 -6.33
N CYS A 774 29.66 14.12 -6.83
CA CYS A 774 30.12 14.08 -8.22
C CYS A 774 29.00 14.40 -9.25
N ARG A 775 28.12 15.36 -8.92
CA ARG A 775 27.03 15.81 -9.82
C ARG A 775 27.50 16.87 -10.81
N THR A 776 28.31 17.82 -10.36
CA THR A 776 28.76 18.98 -11.15
C THR A 776 30.27 19.19 -11.09
N ALA A 777 30.96 18.53 -10.15
CA ALA A 777 32.41 18.60 -9.96
C ALA A 777 32.96 17.20 -9.64
N ASP A 778 34.28 17.05 -9.68
CA ASP A 778 34.96 15.82 -9.27
C ASP A 778 35.24 15.82 -7.76
N ASP A 779 34.44 15.07 -7.02
CA ASP A 779 34.53 14.93 -5.55
C ASP A 779 35.16 13.59 -5.13
N TRP A 780 35.64 12.78 -6.08
CA TRP A 780 36.13 11.44 -5.79
C TRP A 780 37.40 11.44 -4.95
N ARG A 781 37.48 10.51 -3.98
CA ARG A 781 38.69 10.23 -3.19
C ARG A 781 38.91 8.73 -3.07
N TYR A 782 40.17 8.32 -3.06
CA TYR A 782 40.52 6.96 -2.64
C TYR A 782 40.58 6.90 -1.11
N PHE A 783 40.00 5.85 -0.56
CA PHE A 783 39.99 5.56 0.86
C PHE A 783 40.78 4.27 1.10
N ARG A 784 41.83 4.34 1.92
CA ARG A 784 42.61 3.17 2.33
C ARG A 784 42.03 2.58 3.60
N VAL A 785 41.69 1.29 3.57
CA VAL A 785 41.13 0.59 4.75
C VAL A 785 42.22 0.36 5.80
N LEU A 786 41.99 0.85 7.03
CA LEU A 786 42.89 0.64 8.17
C LEU A 786 42.36 -0.42 9.14
N GLY A 787 43.25 -1.01 9.93
CA GLY A 787 42.92 -1.86 11.07
C GLY A 787 42.57 -1.02 12.30
N ALA A 788 42.19 -1.70 13.39
CA ALA A 788 41.90 -1.05 14.67
C ALA A 788 43.13 -0.36 15.29
N ASP A 789 44.34 -0.79 14.91
CA ASP A 789 45.62 -0.19 15.27
C ASP A 789 45.98 1.05 14.44
N GLY A 790 45.12 1.43 13.47
CA GLY A 790 45.34 2.55 12.58
C GLY A 790 46.34 2.30 11.46
N GLN A 791 46.83 1.07 11.29
CA GLN A 791 47.71 0.69 10.17
C GLN A 791 46.92 0.18 8.97
N PRO A 792 47.43 0.28 7.73
CA PRO A 792 46.78 -0.31 6.57
C PRO A 792 46.51 -1.81 6.73
N VAL A 793 45.29 -2.24 6.43
CA VAL A 793 44.97 -3.68 6.44
C VAL A 793 45.64 -4.34 5.25
N ARG A 794 46.51 -5.30 5.52
CA ARG A 794 47.18 -6.12 4.51
C ARG A 794 46.49 -7.47 4.43
N PHE A 795 45.56 -7.60 3.50
CA PHE A 795 44.85 -8.86 3.23
C PHE A 795 45.79 -9.82 2.53
N HIS A 796 45.96 -11.02 3.08
CA HIS A 796 46.64 -12.09 2.38
C HIS A 796 45.64 -12.77 1.44
N LEU A 797 45.91 -12.69 0.14
CA LEU A 797 45.08 -13.29 -0.91
C LEU A 797 45.89 -14.37 -1.61
N ALA A 798 45.30 -15.56 -1.76
CA ALA A 798 45.88 -16.65 -2.53
C ALA A 798 45.73 -16.36 -4.03
N ALA A 799 46.50 -17.04 -4.87
CA ALA A 799 46.22 -17.03 -6.30
C ALA A 799 44.87 -17.71 -6.55
N GLY A 800 43.97 -17.03 -7.26
CA GLY A 800 42.62 -17.53 -7.54
C GLY A 800 41.54 -16.46 -7.40
N LYS A 801 40.30 -16.92 -7.22
CA LYS A 801 39.12 -16.07 -7.15
C LYS A 801 38.72 -15.84 -5.69
N HIS A 802 38.65 -14.57 -5.30
CA HIS A 802 38.17 -14.12 -4.00
C HIS A 802 36.89 -13.30 -4.16
N ARG A 803 36.15 -13.11 -3.07
CA ARG A 803 34.92 -12.30 -3.07
C ARG A 803 34.91 -11.26 -1.96
N LEU A 804 34.85 -10.00 -2.37
CA LEU A 804 34.67 -8.85 -1.49
C LEU A 804 33.20 -8.48 -1.40
N ARG A 805 32.66 -8.39 -0.19
CA ARG A 805 31.35 -7.82 0.10
C ARG A 805 31.51 -6.50 0.83
N LEU A 806 30.75 -5.49 0.41
CA LEU A 806 30.49 -4.30 1.22
C LEU A 806 28.99 -4.25 1.54
N GLU A 807 28.67 -4.10 2.82
CA GLU A 807 27.30 -3.98 3.31
C GLU A 807 27.10 -2.63 4.01
N HIS A 808 26.01 -1.94 3.69
CA HIS A 808 25.71 -0.61 4.22
C HIS A 808 25.10 -0.68 5.63
N PHE A 809 25.69 0.09 6.54
CA PHE A 809 25.21 0.26 7.92
C PHE A 809 24.97 1.73 8.31
N GLY A 810 25.47 2.69 7.52
CA GLY A 810 25.29 4.11 7.80
C GLY A 810 25.85 4.96 6.65
N GLY A 811 25.25 6.13 6.41
CA GLY A 811 25.68 7.12 5.41
C GLY A 811 25.71 6.62 3.96
N SER A 812 25.07 7.36 3.05
CA SER A 812 25.20 7.05 1.62
C SER A 812 26.61 7.37 1.11
N MET A 813 27.08 6.62 0.13
CA MET A 813 28.38 6.82 -0.51
C MET A 813 28.29 6.27 -1.92
N ASN A 814 28.63 7.08 -2.91
CA ASN A 814 28.84 6.58 -4.27
C ASN A 814 30.20 5.88 -4.29
N ILE A 815 30.28 4.74 -4.97
CA ILE A 815 31.50 3.95 -5.14
C ILE A 815 31.76 3.85 -6.63
N ASP A 816 32.99 4.17 -7.02
CA ASP A 816 33.44 4.17 -8.41
C ASP A 816 34.35 2.97 -8.69
N LEU A 817 35.41 2.82 -7.89
CA LEU A 817 36.41 1.78 -8.08
C LEU A 817 36.74 1.08 -6.77
N LEU A 818 37.01 -0.22 -6.87
CA LEU A 818 37.67 -1.02 -5.85
C LEU A 818 39.04 -1.41 -6.38
N ALA A 819 40.10 -0.97 -5.71
CA ALA A 819 41.46 -1.24 -6.12
C ALA A 819 42.18 -2.08 -5.06
N TRP A 820 42.67 -3.25 -5.46
CA TRP A 820 43.52 -4.11 -4.63
C TRP A 820 44.97 -3.87 -4.99
N GLN A 821 45.65 -3.11 -4.15
CA GLN A 821 47.03 -2.70 -4.39
C GLN A 821 47.99 -3.72 -3.75
N PRO A 822 48.88 -4.36 -4.54
CA PRO A 822 49.88 -5.26 -3.97
C PRO A 822 50.86 -4.49 -3.08
N VAL A 823 51.23 -5.10 -1.95
CA VAL A 823 52.22 -4.56 -1.01
C VAL A 823 53.21 -5.65 -0.61
N GLU A 824 54.44 -5.24 -0.31
CA GLU A 824 55.52 -6.15 0.09
C GLU A 824 55.31 -6.78 1.48
#